data_AF-A0A355T9T8-F1
#
_entry.id   AF-A0A355T9T8-F1
#
_cell.length_a   1.000
_cell.length_b   1.000
_cell.length_c   1.000
_cell.angle_alpha   90.00
_cell.angle_beta   90.00
_cell.angle_gamma   90.00
#
_symmetry.space_group_name_H-M   'P 1'
#
loop_
_entity.id
_entity.type
_entity.pdbx_description
1 polymer ?
#
loop_
_entity_poly.entity_id
_entity_poly.type
_entity_poly.pdbx_seq_one_letter_code
_entity_poly.pdbx_strand_id
1 'polypeptide(L)'
;LDEGQLSVRDGGKTWVLVTGEVKGEPYALGTQDRFSYVLDEAIKVQQISFPELTVLRTGALFFAKAGAEQAMRETSIIGIVSTLAIIFLLIVTFRSLYPLAMCLLVIAIGLMVSLSYSLWFWEDIHVFALLFGVSLIGITVDYSLEYCGEIFSPKRGEAFVRLKRVFSAISLGAATTIVGYVTLFVAPFPGLRQIALFSVVGLLASWLTVILWLPYLDKMKHRQFRPVTLNRLTWLIKLWEDRSFKYHRFVFFTFLVVACFFGVLRFHLDDDVRKLQSLSSPLIVQQEKIRKLTGSTNVGQFFVIQEDNAELALQKEEVLADRMRPLIKSGVIRGYGSLASYIPSLARQEENRQLVVDGLYKPLLAKHIEQLRLLFRPSIPDKKGSGLTLDTKSGPIETFDFLSLLKSETTGAGVVHVVTLDGITDVEKVAGIAEGFSGVKFVDPVHDYTVLFGKYRIRAVFLLIISAVFMFPLVAMRYSLKKAVGIMAPPLLAVVMTPALCGLLGNAFTFFDAIALVLVLAMGMDYSIFFMETTQEKKEVTMFVVSMSAIATIMSFGLLSFSGVLAVQNFGMTMFVGVLLSFIFAPFVRTFSIKVGFKSVIVVFLVLFLSGCTSQKSDEVLFSLQESSIVQMAPELFLRLPSFRDLERPVDVVQHVVATYGDQTIVFEGHINASSDHFMLVGMDPIGRKAISINWTDAGIFYEAAPWVPSQLRPENILADLIVLYWPIAAVEKSFIPSGEIIANETSRAVFVNGKEVLRAEYASGLPNNMSSGTALYTNLAWNYSLRIQSVSLAP
;
A
#
# COMPACT_ATOMS: atom_id res chain seq x y z
N LEU A 1 10.79 23.73 -34.62
CA LEU A 1 12.05 22.98 -34.59
C LEU A 1 13.09 23.86 -35.24
N ASP A 2 13.99 24.44 -34.43
CA ASP A 2 15.15 25.18 -34.94
C ASP A 2 16.37 24.26 -34.77
N GLU A 3 17.08 23.96 -35.86
CA GLU A 3 18.29 23.10 -35.85
C GLU A 3 18.09 21.73 -35.18
N GLY A 4 16.89 21.14 -35.33
CA GLY A 4 16.54 19.84 -34.73
C GLY A 4 16.12 19.90 -33.26
N GLN A 5 16.16 21.07 -32.62
CA GLN A 5 15.72 21.28 -31.24
C GLN A 5 14.31 21.86 -31.17
N LEU A 6 13.54 21.47 -30.16
CA LEU A 6 12.21 22.04 -29.91
C LEU A 6 12.36 23.42 -29.26
N SER A 7 12.13 24.47 -30.05
CA SER A 7 12.24 25.86 -29.62
C SER A 7 10.91 26.60 -29.68
N VAL A 8 10.70 27.55 -28.77
CA VAL A 8 9.57 28.48 -28.79
C VAL A 8 10.06 29.90 -28.46
N ARG A 9 9.53 30.89 -29.17
CA ARG A 9 9.80 32.30 -28.86
C ARG A 9 8.66 32.85 -28.00
N ASP A 10 8.98 33.30 -26.79
CA ASP A 10 8.03 33.88 -25.86
C ASP A 10 8.68 35.05 -25.10
N GLY A 11 7.99 36.19 -25.03
CA GLY A 11 8.45 37.37 -24.30
C GLY A 11 9.84 37.90 -24.72
N GLY A 12 10.19 37.81 -26.01
CA GLY A 12 11.49 38.25 -26.53
C GLY A 12 12.65 37.28 -26.24
N LYS A 13 12.39 36.12 -25.63
CA LYS A 13 13.38 35.05 -25.41
C LYS A 13 13.09 33.85 -26.31
N THR A 14 14.15 33.22 -26.79
CA THR A 14 14.07 31.89 -27.42
C THR A 14 14.30 30.85 -26.35
N TRP A 15 13.28 30.05 -26.07
CA TRP A 15 13.36 28.89 -25.19
C TRP A 15 13.69 27.66 -26.02
N VAL A 16 14.62 26.84 -25.52
CA VAL A 16 15.02 25.57 -26.14
C VAL A 16 14.76 24.47 -25.12
N LEU A 17 14.00 23.45 -25.52
CA LEU A 17 13.75 22.28 -24.68
C LEU A 17 14.92 21.32 -24.81
N VAL A 18 15.57 21.03 -23.69
CA VAL A 18 16.62 20.01 -23.58
C VAL A 18 16.07 18.85 -22.78
N THR A 19 16.03 17.67 -23.40
CA THR A 19 15.69 16.40 -22.76
C THR A 19 16.95 15.60 -22.47
N GLY A 20 16.94 14.83 -21.39
CA GLY A 20 18.06 13.96 -21.05
C GLY A 20 17.61 12.84 -20.12
N GLU A 21 18.24 11.68 -20.28
CA GLU A 21 18.01 10.52 -19.44
C GLU A 21 19.18 10.36 -18.45
N VAL A 22 18.84 10.01 -17.21
CA VAL A 22 19.84 9.79 -16.16
C VAL A 22 20.14 8.30 -16.11
N LYS A 23 21.41 7.91 -16.30
CA LYS A 23 21.87 6.50 -16.28
C LYS A 23 21.77 5.80 -14.92
N GLY A 24 21.42 6.52 -13.86
CA GLY A 24 21.31 5.99 -12.49
C GLY A 24 19.91 6.20 -11.94
N GLU A 25 19.58 5.52 -10.84
CA GLU A 25 18.26 5.63 -10.23
C GLU A 25 17.95 7.07 -9.81
N PRO A 26 16.86 7.69 -10.32
CA PRO A 26 16.55 9.09 -10.06
C PRO A 26 16.15 9.37 -8.60
N TYR A 27 15.81 8.33 -7.84
CA TYR A 27 15.43 8.41 -6.44
C TYR A 27 16.60 8.19 -5.47
N ALA A 28 17.76 7.76 -5.95
CA ALA A 28 18.95 7.57 -5.13
C ALA A 28 19.64 8.91 -4.82
N LEU A 29 19.92 9.17 -3.55
CA LEU A 29 20.55 10.42 -3.09
C LEU A 29 21.89 10.70 -3.80
N GLY A 30 22.74 9.68 -3.94
CA GLY A 30 24.04 9.82 -4.61
C GLY A 30 23.92 10.25 -6.07
N THR A 31 22.92 9.71 -6.79
CA THR A 31 22.61 10.11 -8.18
C THR A 31 22.10 11.54 -8.24
N GLN A 32 21.15 11.88 -7.36
CA GLN A 32 20.55 13.22 -7.27
C GLN A 32 21.60 14.30 -7.01
N ASP A 33 22.51 14.06 -6.06
CA ASP A 33 23.55 14.99 -5.69
C ASP A 33 24.57 15.19 -6.79
N ARG A 34 25.09 14.09 -7.36
CA ARG A 34 26.06 14.14 -8.45
C ARG A 34 25.50 14.86 -9.67
N PHE A 35 24.28 14.51 -10.11
CA PHE A 35 23.67 15.11 -11.28
C PHE A 35 23.39 16.60 -11.07
N SER A 36 22.75 16.94 -9.95
CA SER A 36 22.40 18.34 -9.66
C SER A 36 23.64 19.21 -9.48
N TYR A 37 24.69 18.70 -8.85
CA TYR A 37 25.96 19.41 -8.69
C TYR A 37 26.57 19.76 -10.05
N VAL A 38 26.73 18.77 -10.93
CA VAL A 38 27.32 18.96 -12.27
C VAL A 38 26.47 19.93 -13.11
N LEU A 39 25.15 19.78 -13.05
CA LEU A 39 24.23 20.64 -13.80
C LEU A 39 24.27 22.09 -13.27
N ASP A 40 24.17 22.29 -11.96
CA ASP A 40 24.19 23.62 -11.35
C ASP A 40 25.54 24.32 -11.57
N GLU A 41 26.65 23.58 -11.54
CA GLU A 41 27.99 24.10 -11.87
C GLU A 41 28.08 24.53 -13.34
N ALA A 42 27.63 23.68 -14.28
CA ALA A 42 27.62 24.00 -15.71
C ALA A 42 26.75 25.24 -16.01
N ILE A 43 25.58 25.35 -15.38
CA ILE A 43 24.69 26.52 -15.52
C ILE A 43 25.39 27.78 -14.99
N LYS A 44 26.02 27.72 -13.81
CA LYS A 44 26.73 28.86 -13.23
C LYS A 44 27.85 29.36 -14.15
N VAL A 45 28.65 28.46 -14.71
CA VAL A 45 29.74 28.82 -15.63
C VAL A 45 29.18 29.52 -16.87
N GLN A 46 28.07 29.02 -17.44
CA GLN A 46 27.47 29.63 -18.63
C GLN A 46 26.77 30.96 -18.34
N GLN A 47 26.19 31.13 -17.14
CA GLN A 47 25.58 32.39 -16.73
C GLN A 47 26.59 33.53 -16.55
N ILE A 48 27.87 33.23 -16.31
CA ILE A 48 28.94 34.25 -16.30
C ILE A 48 29.14 34.81 -17.72
N SER A 49 29.17 33.94 -18.73
CA SER A 49 29.35 34.33 -20.14
C SER A 49 28.07 34.91 -20.76
N PHE A 50 26.90 34.46 -20.28
CA PHE A 50 25.59 34.86 -20.78
C PHE A 50 24.66 35.27 -19.62
N PRO A 51 24.72 36.53 -19.15
CA PRO A 51 23.96 36.97 -17.97
C PRO A 51 22.43 36.87 -18.12
N GLU A 52 21.92 36.87 -19.35
CA GLU A 52 20.48 36.77 -19.63
C GLU A 52 19.96 35.32 -19.68
N LEU A 53 20.87 34.33 -19.61
CA LEU A 53 20.56 32.91 -19.69
C LEU A 53 19.65 32.48 -18.54
N THR A 54 18.45 32.03 -18.90
CA THR A 54 17.47 31.52 -17.95
C THR A 54 17.27 30.03 -18.16
N VAL A 55 17.44 29.24 -17.11
CA VAL A 55 17.24 27.79 -17.13
C VAL A 55 16.03 27.44 -16.27
N LEU A 56 15.11 26.68 -16.84
CA LEU A 56 13.97 26.09 -16.13
C LEU A 56 14.19 24.58 -16.06
N ARG A 57 13.82 23.96 -14.94
CA ARG A 57 13.98 22.52 -14.72
C ARG A 57 12.69 21.87 -14.24
N THR A 58 12.46 20.65 -14.70
CA THR A 58 11.37 19.77 -14.27
C THR A 58 11.79 18.32 -14.42
N GLY A 59 11.17 17.42 -13.65
CA GLY A 59 11.46 15.99 -13.68
C GLY A 59 11.53 15.37 -12.28
N ALA A 60 11.29 14.06 -12.22
CA ALA A 60 11.22 13.30 -10.97
C ALA A 60 12.45 13.51 -10.07
N LEU A 61 13.65 13.56 -10.66
CA LEU A 61 14.92 13.77 -9.93
C LEU A 61 14.93 15.07 -9.12
N PHE A 62 14.47 16.19 -9.70
CA PHE A 62 14.50 17.49 -9.03
C PHE A 62 13.48 17.56 -7.88
N PHE A 63 12.29 17.01 -8.08
CA PHE A 63 11.28 16.92 -7.02
C PHE A 63 11.69 15.95 -5.92
N ALA A 64 12.24 14.79 -6.28
CA ALA A 64 12.75 13.81 -5.32
C ALA A 64 13.89 14.39 -4.47
N LYS A 65 14.86 15.07 -5.10
CA LYS A 65 15.94 15.77 -4.38
C LYS A 65 15.42 16.82 -3.42
N ALA A 66 14.55 17.72 -3.89
CA ALA A 66 13.98 18.77 -3.05
C ALA A 66 13.17 18.20 -1.87
N GLY A 67 12.41 17.14 -2.11
CA GLY A 67 11.68 16.41 -1.08
C GLY A 67 12.61 15.74 -0.05
N ALA A 68 13.68 15.10 -0.51
CA ALA A 68 14.67 14.46 0.35
C ALA A 68 15.43 15.49 1.22
N GLU A 69 15.91 16.58 0.64
CA GLU A 69 16.58 17.67 1.37
C GLU A 69 15.65 18.30 2.42
N GLN A 70 14.37 18.51 2.07
CA GLN A 70 13.36 18.99 3.01
C GLN A 70 13.20 18.01 4.17
N ALA A 71 12.94 16.74 3.88
CA ALA A 71 12.72 15.71 4.88
C ALA A 71 13.93 15.54 5.80
N MET A 72 15.16 15.49 5.26
CA MET A 72 16.38 15.37 6.04
C MET A 72 16.62 16.58 6.95
N ARG A 73 16.37 17.80 6.44
CA ARG A 73 16.50 19.03 7.23
C ARG A 73 15.48 19.07 8.36
N GLU A 74 14.21 18.78 8.08
CA GLU A 74 13.17 18.71 9.10
C GLU A 74 13.47 17.62 10.15
N THR A 75 13.87 16.43 9.71
CA THR A 75 14.26 15.32 10.59
C THR A 75 15.37 15.73 11.54
N SER A 76 16.40 16.40 11.02
CA SER A 76 17.54 16.85 11.81
C SER A 76 17.16 17.93 12.82
N ILE A 77 16.35 18.92 12.40
CA ILE A 77 15.88 19.99 13.29
C ILE A 77 14.99 19.39 14.39
N ILE A 78 13.98 18.60 14.01
CA ILE A 78 13.05 17.98 14.96
C ILE A 78 13.82 17.07 15.92
N GLY A 79 14.76 16.27 15.43
CA GLY A 79 15.58 15.37 16.25
C GLY A 79 16.50 16.10 17.22
N ILE A 80 17.14 17.19 16.80
CA ILE A 80 17.95 18.03 17.70
C ILE A 80 17.07 18.68 18.76
N VAL A 81 15.94 19.27 18.35
CA VAL A 81 15.00 19.93 19.28
C VAL A 81 14.42 18.93 20.27
N SER A 82 13.97 17.75 19.83
CA SER A 82 13.42 16.71 20.69
C SER A 82 14.47 16.20 21.68
N THR A 83 15.71 15.97 21.22
CA THR A 83 16.81 15.51 22.07
C THR A 83 17.17 16.54 23.12
N LEU A 84 17.32 17.82 22.73
CA LEU A 84 17.59 18.91 23.67
C LEU A 84 16.42 19.11 24.65
N ALA A 85 15.18 18.98 24.19
CA ALA A 85 13.99 19.07 25.03
C ALA A 85 13.96 17.93 26.06
N ILE A 86 14.29 16.70 25.67
CA ILE A 86 14.38 15.55 26.58
C ILE A 86 15.55 15.73 27.56
N ILE A 87 16.72 16.19 27.13
CA ILE A 87 17.85 16.49 28.01
C ILE A 87 17.44 17.55 29.05
N PHE A 88 16.82 18.63 28.60
CA PHE A 88 16.32 19.69 29.47
C PHE A 88 15.31 19.15 30.48
N LEU A 89 14.34 18.38 30.01
CA LEU A 89 13.32 17.71 30.81
C LEU A 89 13.95 16.82 31.90
N LEU A 90 14.95 16.00 31.54
CA LEU A 90 15.67 15.13 32.46
C LEU A 90 16.50 15.92 33.49
N ILE A 91 17.19 17.00 33.08
CA ILE A 91 17.96 17.86 33.98
C ILE A 91 17.04 18.53 35.00
N VAL A 92 15.91 19.09 34.55
CA VAL A 92 14.94 19.77 35.42
C VAL A 92 14.35 18.80 36.44
N THR A 93 14.05 17.57 36.01
CA THR A 93 13.45 16.53 36.85
C THR A 93 14.41 15.92 37.84
N PHE A 94 15.57 15.45 37.38
CA PHE A 94 16.51 14.76 38.27
C PHE A 94 17.44 15.71 39.00
N ARG A 95 17.62 16.96 38.53
CA ARG A 95 18.58 17.94 39.07
C ARG A 95 19.94 17.31 39.36
N SER A 96 20.40 16.49 38.43
CA SER A 96 21.62 15.67 38.53
C SER A 96 22.01 15.19 37.14
N LEU A 97 23.30 15.24 36.83
CA LEU A 97 23.84 14.72 35.57
C LEU A 97 23.92 13.20 35.55
N TYR A 98 23.85 12.53 36.71
CA TYR A 98 24.00 11.08 36.78
C TYR A 98 22.82 10.29 36.19
N PRO A 99 21.55 10.55 36.58
CA PRO A 99 20.40 9.88 35.96
C PRO A 99 20.24 10.27 34.49
N LEU A 100 20.64 11.51 34.13
CA LEU A 100 20.71 11.94 32.73
C LEU A 100 21.67 11.04 31.94
N ALA A 101 22.91 10.84 32.42
CA ALA A 101 23.90 10.00 31.74
C ALA A 101 23.41 8.54 31.59
N MET A 102 22.70 8.02 32.59
CA MET A 102 22.08 6.70 32.55
C MET A 102 21.00 6.60 31.47
N CYS A 103 20.10 7.58 31.37
CA CYS A 103 19.07 7.61 30.33
C CYS A 103 19.70 7.76 28.94
N LEU A 104 20.69 8.65 28.78
CA LEU A 104 21.42 8.84 27.52
C LEU A 104 22.17 7.58 27.10
N LEU A 105 22.73 6.82 28.04
CA LEU A 105 23.38 5.54 27.76
C LEU A 105 22.38 4.52 27.17
N VAL A 106 21.19 4.40 27.76
CA VAL A 106 20.12 3.49 27.29
C VAL A 106 19.65 3.87 25.90
N ILE A 107 19.46 5.17 25.63
CA ILE A 107 19.09 5.69 24.31
C ILE A 107 20.21 5.40 23.29
N ALA A 108 21.46 5.71 23.64
CA ALA A 108 22.61 5.52 22.75
C ALA A 108 22.79 4.04 22.37
N ILE A 109 22.72 3.12 23.33
CA ILE A 109 22.84 1.69 23.04
C ILE A 109 21.67 1.21 22.18
N GLY A 110 20.44 1.62 22.49
CA GLY A 110 19.26 1.28 21.69
C GLY A 110 19.40 1.71 20.22
N LEU A 111 19.79 2.97 20.00
CA LEU A 111 20.00 3.51 18.65
C LEU A 111 21.18 2.85 17.91
N MET A 112 22.32 2.66 18.58
CA MET A 112 23.51 2.07 17.96
C MET A 112 23.29 0.62 17.56
N VAL A 113 22.67 -0.20 18.42
CA VAL A 113 22.37 -1.60 18.12
C VAL A 113 21.32 -1.69 17.01
N SER A 114 20.29 -0.86 17.08
CA SER A 114 19.25 -0.83 16.05
C SER A 114 19.77 -0.43 14.67
N LEU A 115 20.58 0.64 14.61
CA LEU A 115 21.22 1.09 13.37
C LEU A 115 22.16 0.00 12.82
N SER A 116 22.99 -0.60 13.68
CA SER A 116 23.93 -1.65 13.28
C SER A 116 23.21 -2.87 12.71
N TYR A 117 22.11 -3.31 13.35
CA TYR A 117 21.33 -4.45 12.88
C TYR A 117 20.55 -4.13 11.59
N SER A 118 20.05 -2.90 11.46
CA SER A 118 19.34 -2.46 10.27
C SER A 118 20.26 -2.40 9.05
N LEU A 119 21.48 -1.88 9.21
CA LEU A 119 22.52 -1.88 8.16
C LEU A 119 23.08 -3.28 7.86
N TRP A 120 22.92 -4.23 8.77
CA TRP A 120 23.29 -5.62 8.53
C TRP A 120 22.24 -6.37 7.72
N PHE A 121 20.95 -6.06 7.92
CA PHE A 121 19.84 -6.71 7.23
C PHE A 121 19.52 -6.06 5.87
N TRP A 122 19.68 -4.74 5.76
CA TRP A 122 19.49 -3.98 4.52
C TRP A 122 20.76 -3.22 4.15
N GLU A 123 21.08 -3.20 2.85
CA GLU A 123 22.17 -2.39 2.30
C GLU A 123 21.88 -0.88 2.42
N ASP A 124 20.61 -0.50 2.24
CA ASP A 124 20.14 0.89 2.32
C ASP A 124 19.03 1.08 3.36
N ILE A 125 19.08 2.20 4.10
CA ILE A 125 18.04 2.61 5.05
C ILE A 125 17.19 3.71 4.41
N HIS A 126 15.88 3.51 4.39
CA HIS A 126 14.95 4.54 3.95
C HIS A 126 14.96 5.75 4.88
N VAL A 127 14.87 6.95 4.32
CA VAL A 127 14.81 8.21 5.10
C VAL A 127 13.68 8.20 6.13
N PHE A 128 12.52 7.62 5.81
CA PHE A 128 11.42 7.44 6.77
C PHE A 128 11.81 6.54 7.95
N ALA A 129 12.56 5.47 7.73
CA ALA A 129 13.04 4.61 8.81
C ALA A 129 13.96 5.36 9.77
N LEU A 130 14.82 6.26 9.26
CA LEU A 130 15.65 7.14 10.09
C LEU A 130 14.81 8.17 10.87
N LEU A 131 13.82 8.79 10.21
CA LEU A 131 12.92 9.77 10.83
C LEU A 131 12.14 9.17 12.01
N PHE A 132 11.55 7.98 11.81
CA PHE A 132 10.92 7.25 12.90
C PHE A 132 11.95 6.66 13.88
N GLY A 133 13.17 6.39 13.44
CA GLY A 133 14.27 5.98 14.32
C GLY A 133 14.62 7.05 15.37
N VAL A 134 14.56 8.34 15.02
CA VAL A 134 14.72 9.45 15.98
C VAL A 134 13.60 9.44 17.03
N SER A 135 12.39 9.03 16.64
CA SER A 135 11.26 8.93 17.58
C SER A 135 11.41 7.81 18.62
N LEU A 136 12.32 6.85 18.38
CA LEU A 136 12.68 5.80 19.34
C LEU A 136 13.28 6.37 20.63
N ILE A 137 13.87 7.57 20.58
CA ILE A 137 14.41 8.28 21.76
C ILE A 137 13.32 8.43 22.83
N GLY A 138 12.11 8.83 22.42
CA GLY A 138 11.00 9.05 23.34
C GLY A 138 10.43 7.78 23.98
N ILE A 139 10.62 6.61 23.37
CA ILE A 139 10.12 5.32 23.90
C ILE A 139 11.16 4.66 24.78
N THR A 140 12.40 4.59 24.30
CA THR A 140 13.49 3.91 25.00
C THR A 140 13.85 4.59 26.31
N VAL A 141 13.66 5.91 26.39
CA VAL A 141 13.86 6.67 27.61
C VAL A 141 12.87 6.28 28.71
N ASP A 142 11.65 5.82 28.39
CA ASP A 142 10.60 5.50 29.37
C ASP A 142 11.03 4.42 30.35
N TYR A 143 11.69 3.37 29.86
CA TYR A 143 12.18 2.28 30.72
C TYR A 143 13.29 2.76 31.67
N SER A 144 14.17 3.64 31.18
CA SER A 144 15.21 4.23 32.02
C SER A 144 14.65 5.25 33.02
N LEU A 145 13.59 5.97 32.66
CA LEU A 145 12.83 6.88 33.53
C LEU A 145 12.14 6.12 34.65
N GLU A 146 11.50 4.99 34.35
CA GLU A 146 10.84 4.14 35.34
C GLU A 146 11.85 3.57 36.35
N TYR A 147 13.00 3.09 35.88
CA TYR A 147 14.08 2.66 36.77
C TYR A 147 14.67 3.80 37.61
N CYS A 148 15.04 4.93 36.98
CA CYS A 148 15.64 6.06 37.67
C CYS A 148 14.66 6.78 38.60
N GLY A 149 13.36 6.74 38.30
CA GLY A 149 12.29 7.33 39.09
C GLY A 149 12.17 6.72 40.49
N GLU A 150 12.57 5.44 40.68
CA GLU A 150 12.57 4.79 41.99
C GLU A 150 13.48 5.48 43.02
N ILE A 151 14.39 6.39 42.63
CA ILE A 151 15.16 7.18 43.60
C ILE A 151 14.27 8.08 44.47
N PHE A 152 13.07 8.42 43.97
CA PHE A 152 12.05 9.23 44.64
C PHE A 152 11.03 8.39 45.42
N SER A 153 11.12 7.06 45.32
CA SER A 153 10.28 6.10 46.02
C SER A 153 10.40 6.24 47.54
N PRO A 154 9.30 6.20 48.32
CA PRO A 154 9.36 6.33 49.78
C PRO A 154 10.22 5.25 50.45
N LYS A 155 10.33 4.07 49.82
CA LYS A 155 11.13 2.96 50.32
C LYS A 155 12.53 3.02 49.75
N ARG A 156 13.52 3.25 50.60
CA ARG A 156 14.94 3.08 50.24
C ARG A 156 15.21 1.65 49.76
N GLY A 157 16.18 1.50 48.89
CA GLY A 157 16.61 0.21 48.36
C GLY A 157 17.84 0.40 47.50
N GLU A 158 18.72 -0.59 47.51
CA GLU A 158 19.88 -0.66 46.61
C GLU A 158 19.44 -0.86 45.16
N ALA A 159 20.38 -0.75 44.22
CA ALA A 159 20.12 -0.81 42.78
C ALA A 159 19.26 -2.03 42.35
N PHE A 160 19.64 -3.24 42.77
CA PHE A 160 18.89 -4.46 42.45
C PHE A 160 17.49 -4.51 43.09
N VAL A 161 17.32 -3.89 44.26
CA VAL A 161 16.00 -3.79 44.91
C VAL A 161 15.11 -2.82 44.14
N ARG A 162 15.67 -1.73 43.60
CA ARG A 162 14.95 -0.82 42.69
C ARG A 162 14.52 -1.57 41.43
N LEU A 163 15.45 -2.27 40.77
CA LEU A 163 15.15 -3.05 39.56
C LEU A 163 14.01 -4.04 39.82
N LYS A 164 14.10 -4.85 40.88
CA LYS A 164 13.10 -5.88 41.19
C LYS A 164 11.68 -5.32 41.34
N ARG A 165 11.53 -4.06 41.77
CA ARG A 165 10.22 -3.41 41.93
C ARG A 165 9.60 -2.99 40.60
N VAL A 166 10.41 -2.57 39.64
CA VAL A 166 9.96 -2.07 38.33
C VAL A 166 10.05 -3.12 37.23
N PHE A 167 10.78 -4.22 37.46
CA PHE A 167 11.09 -5.25 36.47
C PHE A 167 9.85 -5.79 35.77
N SER A 168 8.80 -6.12 36.53
CA SER A 168 7.55 -6.66 35.96
C SER A 168 6.86 -5.62 35.07
N ALA A 169 6.87 -4.36 35.46
CA ALA A 169 6.18 -3.30 34.74
C ALA A 169 6.92 -2.94 33.45
N ILE A 170 8.24 -2.72 33.54
CA ILE A 170 9.10 -2.41 32.40
C ILE A 170 9.15 -3.57 31.39
N SER A 171 9.23 -4.83 31.86
CA SER A 171 9.31 -5.99 30.96
C SER A 171 7.98 -6.29 30.28
N LEU A 172 6.86 -6.15 30.99
CA LEU A 172 5.55 -6.34 30.38
C LEU A 172 5.23 -5.21 29.39
N GLY A 173 5.58 -3.96 29.73
CA GLY A 173 5.44 -2.82 28.82
C GLY A 173 6.29 -2.97 27.56
N ALA A 174 7.57 -3.34 27.72
CA ALA A 174 8.44 -3.63 26.59
C ALA A 174 7.87 -4.76 25.70
N ALA A 175 7.34 -5.84 26.30
CA ALA A 175 6.73 -6.92 25.54
C ALA A 175 5.49 -6.46 24.76
N THR A 176 4.60 -5.66 25.36
CA THR A 176 3.42 -5.13 24.66
C THR A 176 3.82 -4.18 23.54
N THR A 177 4.81 -3.32 23.76
CA THR A 177 5.28 -2.38 22.74
C THR A 177 6.01 -3.09 21.59
N ILE A 178 6.77 -4.15 21.88
CA ILE A 178 7.35 -5.03 20.86
C ILE A 178 6.24 -5.69 20.03
N VAL A 179 5.17 -6.19 20.64
CA VAL A 179 4.02 -6.73 19.89
C VAL A 179 3.42 -5.68 18.95
N GLY A 180 3.29 -4.43 19.41
CA GLY A 180 2.89 -3.29 18.57
C GLY A 180 3.73 -3.17 17.31
N TYR A 181 5.05 -3.09 17.45
CA TYR A 181 5.95 -2.98 16.29
C TYR A 181 6.02 -4.26 15.45
N VAL A 182 5.98 -5.44 16.04
CA VAL A 182 5.94 -6.72 15.30
C VAL A 182 4.69 -6.82 14.44
N THR A 183 3.53 -6.35 14.92
CA THR A 183 2.33 -6.28 14.07
C THR A 183 2.51 -5.34 12.89
N LEU A 184 3.23 -4.22 13.05
CA LEU A 184 3.58 -3.33 11.93
C LEU A 184 4.56 -3.97 10.94
N PHE A 185 5.43 -4.88 11.38
CA PHE A 185 6.35 -5.60 10.49
C PHE A 185 5.63 -6.50 9.48
N VAL A 186 4.45 -7.03 9.85
CA VAL A 186 3.63 -7.87 8.96
C VAL A 186 2.96 -7.04 7.85
N ALA A 187 2.90 -5.71 7.99
CA ALA A 187 2.28 -4.85 7.00
C ALA A 187 2.97 -4.98 5.61
N PRO A 188 2.20 -5.00 4.51
CA PRO A 188 2.73 -5.09 3.14
C PRO A 188 3.27 -3.73 2.64
N PHE A 189 3.86 -2.93 3.52
CA PHE A 189 4.48 -1.64 3.19
C PHE A 189 5.97 -1.72 3.54
N PRO A 190 6.87 -1.78 2.54
CA PRO A 190 8.31 -1.98 2.77
C PRO A 190 8.91 -0.98 3.77
N GLY A 191 8.51 0.30 3.69
CA GLY A 191 8.97 1.33 4.62
C GLY A 191 8.64 1.04 6.09
N LEU A 192 7.48 0.42 6.38
CA LEU A 192 7.06 0.07 7.74
C LEU A 192 7.89 -1.08 8.31
N ARG A 193 8.34 -2.00 7.46
CA ARG A 193 9.14 -3.15 7.90
C ARG A 193 10.49 -2.71 8.47
N GLN A 194 11.14 -1.74 7.80
CA GLN A 194 12.38 -1.15 8.32
C GLN A 194 12.14 -0.40 9.62
N ILE A 195 11.09 0.45 9.70
CA ILE A 195 10.72 1.17 10.92
C ILE A 195 10.45 0.21 12.08
N ALA A 196 9.70 -0.86 11.82
CA ALA A 196 9.33 -1.86 12.80
C ALA A 196 10.54 -2.63 13.32
N LEU A 197 11.41 -3.13 12.42
CA LEU A 197 12.61 -3.86 12.83
C LEU A 197 13.56 -2.97 13.62
N PHE A 198 13.81 -1.75 13.11
CA PHE A 198 14.62 -0.75 13.80
C PHE A 198 14.10 -0.51 15.23
N SER A 199 12.79 -0.34 15.37
CA SER A 199 12.17 -0.08 16.67
C SER A 199 12.25 -1.31 17.59
N VAL A 200 11.89 -2.51 17.12
CA VAL A 200 11.93 -3.75 17.93
C VAL A 200 13.34 -4.01 18.46
N VAL A 201 14.36 -3.94 17.60
CA VAL A 201 15.75 -4.19 17.99
C VAL A 201 16.23 -3.14 18.98
N GLY A 202 15.92 -1.86 18.73
CA GLY A 202 16.31 -0.78 19.62
C GLY A 202 15.61 -0.85 20.99
N LEU A 203 14.30 -1.17 21.02
CA LEU A 203 13.55 -1.40 22.24
C LEU A 203 14.11 -2.57 23.05
N LEU A 204 14.40 -3.70 22.40
CA LEU A 204 15.02 -4.87 23.04
C LEU A 204 16.40 -4.52 23.62
N ALA A 205 17.23 -3.82 22.86
CA ALA A 205 18.55 -3.39 23.33
C ALA A 205 18.48 -2.42 24.51
N SER A 206 17.55 -1.44 24.48
CA SER A 206 17.33 -0.52 25.59
C SER A 206 16.79 -1.24 26.83
N TRP A 207 15.82 -2.15 26.66
CA TRP A 207 15.28 -2.97 27.75
C TRP A 207 16.37 -3.85 28.39
N LEU A 208 17.19 -4.53 27.57
CA LEU A 208 18.34 -5.30 28.05
C LEU A 208 19.35 -4.43 28.78
N THR A 209 19.62 -3.21 28.30
CA THR A 209 20.52 -2.27 28.97
C THR A 209 20.00 -1.88 30.36
N VAL A 210 18.69 -1.64 30.49
CA VAL A 210 18.05 -1.32 31.77
C VAL A 210 18.14 -2.47 32.78
N ILE A 211 18.03 -3.71 32.32
CA ILE A 211 18.08 -4.87 33.21
C ILE A 211 19.52 -5.27 33.54
N LEU A 212 20.40 -5.29 32.54
CA LEU A 212 21.73 -5.88 32.66
C LEU A 212 22.80 -4.88 33.08
N TRP A 213 22.72 -3.61 32.69
CA TRP A 213 23.80 -2.65 32.89
C TRP A 213 23.47 -1.65 34.01
N LEU A 214 22.25 -1.10 33.97
CA LEU A 214 21.83 -0.06 34.91
C LEU A 214 22.04 -0.42 36.39
N PRO A 215 21.70 -1.62 36.89
CA PRO A 215 21.89 -1.97 38.30
C PRO A 215 23.36 -1.96 38.75
N TYR A 216 24.30 -2.30 37.86
CA TYR A 216 25.73 -2.30 38.16
C TYR A 216 26.32 -0.89 38.09
N LEU A 217 25.77 -0.06 37.21
CA LEU A 217 26.16 1.33 37.06
C LEU A 217 25.43 2.27 38.02
N ASP A 218 24.47 1.80 38.80
CA ASP A 218 23.63 2.68 39.61
C ASP A 218 24.30 3.07 40.93
N LYS A 219 24.81 4.31 40.96
CA LYS A 219 25.32 4.98 42.16
C LYS A 219 24.38 6.08 42.66
N MET A 220 23.12 6.06 42.23
CA MET A 220 22.15 7.11 42.55
C MET A 220 21.77 7.06 44.02
N LYS A 221 21.82 8.23 44.66
CA LYS A 221 21.39 8.41 46.05
C LYS A 221 19.88 8.63 46.08
N HIS A 222 19.23 8.02 47.07
CA HIS A 222 17.83 8.29 47.36
C HIS A 222 17.61 9.79 47.60
N ARG A 223 16.56 10.34 46.98
CA ARG A 223 16.20 11.76 47.11
C ARG A 223 14.81 11.86 47.71
N GLN A 224 14.67 12.72 48.72
CA GLN A 224 13.36 13.05 49.24
C GLN A 224 12.58 13.83 48.18
N PHE A 225 11.42 13.31 47.83
CA PHE A 225 10.56 13.89 46.83
C PHE A 225 9.76 15.05 47.43
N ARG A 226 9.83 16.25 46.82
CA ARG A 226 9.21 17.46 47.40
C ARG A 226 7.73 17.59 46.97
N PRO A 227 6.81 17.83 47.92
CA PRO A 227 5.35 17.78 47.67
C PRO A 227 4.77 18.94 46.84
N VAL A 228 5.49 20.07 46.66
CA VAL A 228 4.93 21.27 46.01
C VAL A 228 4.67 21.07 44.51
N THR A 229 5.56 20.37 43.80
CA THR A 229 5.35 20.01 42.37
C THR A 229 4.26 18.95 42.21
N LEU A 230 4.10 18.09 43.22
CA LEU A 230 3.17 16.95 43.25
C LEU A 230 1.72 17.33 43.51
N ASN A 231 1.45 18.37 44.30
CA ASN A 231 0.08 18.69 44.67
C ASN A 231 -0.78 19.09 43.45
N ARG A 232 -0.14 19.54 42.35
CA ARG A 232 -0.79 19.80 41.06
C ARG A 232 -0.96 18.53 40.22
N LEU A 233 0.05 17.66 40.16
CA LEU A 233 0.02 16.41 39.38
C LEU A 233 -0.94 15.36 39.97
N THR A 234 -1.10 15.34 41.30
CA THR A 234 -2.06 14.45 41.99
C THR A 234 -3.51 14.80 41.71
N TRP A 235 -3.82 15.96 41.11
CA TRP A 235 -5.17 16.30 40.68
C TRP A 235 -5.72 15.29 39.67
N LEU A 236 -4.90 14.80 38.74
CA LEU A 236 -5.32 13.77 37.78
C LEU A 236 -5.66 12.45 38.49
N ILE A 237 -4.88 12.03 39.47
CA ILE A 237 -5.22 10.84 40.28
C ILE A 237 -6.52 11.07 41.06
N LYS A 238 -6.67 12.22 41.70
CA LYS A 238 -7.87 12.58 42.48
C LYS A 238 -9.12 12.66 41.59
N LEU A 239 -9.00 13.17 40.37
CA LEU A 239 -10.08 13.21 39.38
C LEU A 239 -10.71 11.82 39.20
N TRP A 240 -9.88 10.77 39.14
CA TRP A 240 -10.33 9.40 38.93
C TRP A 240 -10.70 8.68 40.24
N GLU A 241 -9.90 8.78 41.29
CA GLU A 241 -10.07 8.01 42.53
C GLU A 241 -11.09 8.60 43.51
N ASP A 242 -11.16 9.93 43.62
CA ASP A 242 -11.94 10.60 44.66
C ASP A 242 -13.42 10.76 44.23
N ARG A 243 -14.33 10.52 45.18
CA ARG A 243 -15.77 10.70 44.98
C ARG A 243 -16.16 12.18 44.86
N SER A 244 -15.41 13.08 45.50
CA SER A 244 -15.67 14.52 45.46
C SER A 244 -15.59 15.09 44.02
N PHE A 245 -14.78 14.46 43.17
CA PHE A 245 -14.60 14.84 41.76
C PHE A 245 -15.65 14.24 40.80
N LYS A 246 -16.76 13.68 41.30
CA LYS A 246 -17.83 13.11 40.45
C LYS A 246 -18.37 14.11 39.43
N TYR A 247 -18.62 15.36 39.84
CA TYR A 247 -19.11 16.41 38.92
C TYR A 247 -18.06 16.77 37.85
N HIS A 248 -16.79 16.96 38.25
CA HIS A 248 -15.70 17.24 37.32
C HIS A 248 -15.50 16.13 36.29
N ARG A 249 -15.58 14.86 36.70
CA ARG A 249 -15.58 13.71 35.77
C ARG A 249 -16.75 13.75 34.81
N PHE A 250 -17.96 14.02 35.31
CA PHE A 250 -19.14 14.10 34.47
C PHE A 250 -19.01 15.21 33.42
N VAL A 251 -18.56 16.40 33.83
CA VAL A 251 -18.29 17.53 32.92
C VAL A 251 -17.20 17.17 31.90
N PHE A 252 -16.09 16.58 32.35
CA PHE A 252 -15.00 16.16 31.47
C PHE A 252 -15.43 15.12 30.44
N PHE A 253 -16.15 14.07 30.84
CA PHE A 253 -16.69 13.07 29.91
C PHE A 253 -17.74 13.67 28.97
N THR A 254 -18.62 14.54 29.47
CA THR A 254 -19.62 15.20 28.63
C THR A 254 -18.94 16.07 27.58
N PHE A 255 -17.94 16.86 27.97
CA PHE A 255 -17.14 17.66 27.04
C PHE A 255 -16.46 16.79 25.99
N LEU A 256 -15.81 15.69 26.41
CA LEU A 256 -15.16 14.76 25.49
C LEU A 256 -16.14 14.10 24.53
N VAL A 257 -17.31 13.65 25.00
CA VAL A 257 -18.35 13.06 24.16
C VAL A 257 -18.86 14.07 23.14
N VAL A 258 -19.09 15.33 23.55
CA VAL A 258 -19.50 16.41 22.64
C VAL A 258 -18.41 16.72 21.62
N ALA A 259 -17.15 16.81 22.05
CA ALA A 259 -16.01 17.04 21.16
C ALA A 259 -15.85 15.90 20.15
N CYS A 260 -15.93 14.64 20.59
CA CYS A 260 -15.91 13.48 19.70
C CYS A 260 -17.13 13.45 18.77
N PHE A 261 -18.33 13.83 19.23
CA PHE A 261 -19.51 13.91 18.37
C PHE A 261 -19.30 14.90 17.22
N PHE A 262 -18.87 16.14 17.50
CA PHE A 262 -18.54 17.11 16.45
C PHE A 262 -17.34 16.69 15.60
N GLY A 263 -16.40 15.98 16.19
CA GLY A 263 -15.26 15.40 15.49
C GLY A 263 -15.66 14.34 14.47
N VAL A 264 -16.55 13.42 14.85
CA VAL A 264 -17.12 12.41 13.95
C VAL A 264 -17.91 13.06 12.81
N LEU A 265 -18.63 14.17 13.06
CA LEU A 265 -19.32 14.91 12.00
C LEU A 265 -18.37 15.53 10.96
N ARG A 266 -17.10 15.79 11.33
CA ARG A 266 -16.06 16.31 10.42
C ARG A 266 -15.09 15.22 9.92
N PHE A 267 -15.25 14.01 10.40
CA PHE A 267 -14.39 12.89 10.05
C PHE A 267 -14.55 12.57 8.56
N HIS A 268 -13.42 12.52 7.86
CA HIS A 268 -13.37 12.14 6.46
C HIS A 268 -12.07 11.38 6.18
N LEU A 269 -12.12 10.57 5.13
CA LEU A 269 -11.04 9.72 4.68
C LEU A 269 -10.32 10.40 3.51
N ASP A 270 -8.99 10.34 3.49
CA ASP A 270 -8.20 10.95 2.41
C ASP A 270 -6.87 10.20 2.21
N ASP A 271 -6.83 9.34 1.19
CA ASP A 271 -5.61 8.61 0.82
C ASP A 271 -4.96 9.15 -0.47
N ASP A 272 -5.33 10.37 -0.89
CA ASP A 272 -4.81 10.98 -2.12
C ASP A 272 -3.29 11.18 -2.01
N VAL A 273 -2.56 10.38 -2.79
CA VAL A 273 -1.09 10.37 -2.78
C VAL A 273 -0.49 11.72 -3.19
N ARG A 274 -1.24 12.55 -3.93
CA ARG A 274 -0.80 13.90 -4.32
C ARG A 274 -0.57 14.80 -3.11
N LYS A 275 -1.36 14.61 -2.05
CA LYS A 275 -1.27 15.41 -0.82
C LYS A 275 -0.12 14.95 0.08
N LEU A 276 0.33 13.70 -0.09
CA LEU A 276 1.44 13.14 0.67
C LEU A 276 2.82 13.69 0.23
N GLN A 277 2.87 14.39 -0.92
CA GLN A 277 4.09 14.99 -1.44
C GLN A 277 4.18 16.47 -1.07
N SER A 278 5.29 16.87 -0.45
CA SER A 278 5.68 18.27 -0.32
C SER A 278 6.37 18.72 -1.61
N LEU A 279 5.59 19.16 -2.59
CA LEU A 279 6.14 19.69 -3.84
C LEU A 279 6.77 21.06 -3.59
N SER A 280 8.01 21.26 -4.06
CA SER A 280 8.68 22.54 -3.88
C SER A 280 8.02 23.61 -4.76
N SER A 281 7.57 24.69 -4.12
CA SER A 281 6.88 25.80 -4.82
C SER A 281 7.70 26.38 -5.99
N PRO A 282 9.05 26.54 -5.88
CA PRO A 282 9.85 26.99 -7.01
C PRO A 282 9.84 26.03 -8.22
N LEU A 283 9.82 24.71 -8.00
CA LEU A 283 9.78 23.75 -9.10
C LEU A 283 8.40 23.65 -9.73
N ILE A 284 7.31 23.79 -8.95
CA ILE A 284 5.95 23.86 -9.50
C ILE A 284 5.83 25.04 -10.47
N VAL A 285 6.33 26.23 -10.08
CA VAL A 285 6.30 27.42 -10.96
C VAL A 285 7.09 27.18 -12.24
N GLN A 286 8.26 26.55 -12.14
CA GLN A 286 9.07 26.21 -13.32
C GLN A 286 8.37 25.17 -14.21
N GLN A 287 7.80 24.12 -13.62
CA GLN A 287 7.04 23.10 -14.35
C GLN A 287 5.83 23.72 -15.08
N GLU A 288 5.06 24.59 -14.43
CA GLU A 288 3.94 25.28 -15.07
C GLU A 288 4.39 26.21 -16.20
N LYS A 289 5.53 26.89 -16.04
CA LYS A 289 6.11 27.68 -17.13
C LYS A 289 6.57 26.80 -18.30
N ILE A 290 7.22 25.67 -18.02
CA ILE A 290 7.62 24.69 -19.04
C ILE A 290 6.38 24.17 -19.77
N ARG A 291 5.32 23.79 -19.04
CA ARG A 291 4.04 23.33 -19.62
C ARG A 291 3.42 24.35 -20.55
N LYS A 292 3.41 25.63 -20.17
CA LYS A 292 2.91 26.73 -21.03
C LYS A 292 3.75 26.90 -22.29
N LEU A 293 5.07 26.78 -22.18
CA LEU A 293 6.00 26.95 -23.31
C LEU A 293 5.97 25.76 -24.28
N THR A 294 5.88 24.53 -23.77
CA THR A 294 5.87 23.32 -24.59
C THR A 294 4.48 22.92 -25.08
N GLY A 295 3.42 23.46 -24.46
CA GLY A 295 2.04 23.11 -24.77
C GLY A 295 1.59 21.74 -24.23
N SER A 296 2.45 21.04 -23.46
CA SER A 296 2.13 19.73 -22.84
C SER A 296 1.34 19.95 -21.55
N THR A 297 0.15 19.34 -21.43
CA THR A 297 -0.77 19.60 -20.31
C THR A 297 -0.88 18.48 -19.28
N ASN A 298 -0.50 17.23 -19.59
CA ASN A 298 -0.45 16.15 -18.60
C ASN A 298 0.42 14.96 -19.05
N VAL A 299 1.28 14.42 -18.17
CA VAL A 299 2.17 13.27 -18.48
C VAL A 299 2.00 12.14 -17.47
N GLY A 300 0.91 12.16 -16.68
CA GLY A 300 0.68 11.17 -15.62
C GLY A 300 -0.10 9.93 -16.06
N GLN A 301 -0.83 10.03 -17.18
CA GLN A 301 -1.77 9.02 -17.64
C GLN A 301 -1.42 8.63 -19.08
N PHE A 302 -1.32 7.34 -19.33
CA PHE A 302 -0.91 6.82 -20.63
C PHE A 302 -1.47 5.40 -20.84
N PHE A 303 -1.51 4.96 -22.09
CA PHE A 303 -1.72 3.55 -22.39
C PHE A 303 -0.38 2.86 -22.58
N VAL A 304 -0.30 1.63 -22.10
CA VAL A 304 0.78 0.69 -22.39
C VAL A 304 0.23 -0.37 -23.33
N ILE A 305 0.96 -0.62 -24.42
CA ILE A 305 0.64 -1.64 -25.41
C ILE A 305 1.75 -2.67 -25.40
N GLN A 306 1.43 -3.94 -25.17
CA GLN A 306 2.39 -5.04 -25.10
C GLN A 306 2.04 -6.11 -26.14
N GLU A 307 2.93 -6.31 -27.11
CA GLU A 307 2.79 -7.30 -28.19
C GLU A 307 4.07 -8.10 -28.44
N ASP A 308 3.96 -9.20 -29.17
CA ASP A 308 5.11 -10.04 -29.52
C ASP A 308 6.12 -9.35 -30.44
N ASN A 309 5.66 -8.41 -31.28
CA ASN A 309 6.52 -7.68 -32.20
C ASN A 309 6.06 -6.23 -32.41
N ALA A 310 6.99 -5.41 -32.87
CA ALA A 310 6.78 -3.97 -33.03
C ALA A 310 5.71 -3.61 -34.08
N GLU A 311 5.54 -4.42 -35.12
CA GLU A 311 4.53 -4.17 -36.16
C GLU A 311 3.11 -4.38 -35.61
N LEU A 312 2.88 -5.44 -34.83
CA LEU A 312 1.60 -5.67 -34.14
C LEU A 312 1.30 -4.55 -33.15
N ALA A 313 2.31 -4.06 -32.42
CA ALA A 313 2.14 -2.93 -31.52
C ALA A 313 1.73 -1.65 -32.28
N LEU A 314 2.34 -1.35 -33.43
CA LEU A 314 1.94 -0.22 -34.28
C LEU A 314 0.50 -0.38 -34.81
N GLN A 315 0.12 -1.58 -35.25
CA GLN A 315 -1.26 -1.84 -35.70
C GLN A 315 -2.27 -1.65 -34.56
N LYS A 316 -1.93 -2.07 -33.33
CA LYS A 316 -2.79 -1.84 -32.17
C LYS A 316 -2.88 -0.37 -31.78
N GLU A 317 -1.80 0.39 -31.89
CA GLU A 317 -1.83 1.84 -31.70
C GLU A 317 -2.79 2.53 -32.67
N GLU A 318 -2.82 2.11 -33.94
CA GLU A 318 -3.74 2.67 -34.92
C GLU A 318 -5.20 2.40 -34.57
N VAL A 319 -5.51 1.18 -34.11
CA VAL A 319 -6.86 0.83 -33.63
C VAL A 319 -7.21 1.65 -32.38
N LEU A 320 -6.27 1.83 -31.47
CA LEU A 320 -6.45 2.67 -30.28
C LEU A 320 -6.73 4.13 -30.68
N ALA A 321 -5.99 4.65 -31.65
CA ALA A 321 -6.18 5.99 -32.20
C ALA A 321 -7.58 6.19 -32.80
N ASP A 322 -8.10 5.18 -33.51
CA ASP A 322 -9.47 5.21 -34.03
C ASP A 322 -10.52 5.26 -32.90
N ARG A 323 -10.32 4.50 -31.82
CA ARG A 323 -11.19 4.55 -30.63
C ARG A 323 -11.07 5.86 -29.84
N MET A 324 -9.92 6.53 -29.88
CA MET A 324 -9.71 7.83 -29.24
C MET A 324 -10.32 8.99 -30.04
N ARG A 325 -10.49 8.86 -31.36
CA ARG A 325 -11.00 9.94 -32.23
C ARG A 325 -12.36 10.53 -31.81
N PRO A 326 -13.37 9.75 -31.39
CA PRO A 326 -14.62 10.29 -30.83
C PRO A 326 -14.41 11.09 -29.54
N LEU A 327 -13.47 10.70 -28.69
CA LEU A 327 -13.16 11.37 -27.43
C LEU A 327 -12.42 12.70 -27.66
N ILE A 328 -11.59 12.77 -28.70
CA ILE A 328 -11.01 14.04 -29.16
C ILE A 328 -12.11 14.97 -29.66
N LYS A 329 -13.02 14.46 -30.52
CA LYS A 329 -14.13 15.26 -31.07
C LYS A 329 -15.10 15.79 -30.01
N SER A 330 -15.32 15.03 -28.94
CA SER A 330 -16.18 15.42 -27.82
C SER A 330 -15.47 16.27 -26.76
N GLY A 331 -14.18 16.56 -26.93
CA GLY A 331 -13.38 17.36 -26.00
C GLY A 331 -13.01 16.63 -24.70
N VAL A 332 -13.18 15.31 -24.64
CA VAL A 332 -12.79 14.50 -23.46
C VAL A 332 -11.27 14.41 -23.33
N ILE A 333 -10.57 14.34 -24.46
CA ILE A 333 -9.12 14.44 -24.55
C ILE A 333 -8.75 15.50 -25.57
N ARG A 334 -7.68 16.26 -25.34
CA ARG A 334 -7.18 17.24 -26.29
C ARG A 334 -6.40 16.58 -27.43
N GLY A 335 -5.65 15.53 -27.11
CA GLY A 335 -4.85 14.80 -28.08
C GLY A 335 -4.15 13.60 -27.45
N TYR A 336 -3.36 12.91 -28.25
CA TYR A 336 -2.51 11.79 -27.84
C TYR A 336 -1.22 11.80 -28.65
N GLY A 337 -0.17 11.16 -28.12
CA GLY A 337 1.09 10.93 -28.81
C GLY A 337 1.40 9.44 -28.86
N SER A 338 1.59 8.90 -30.06
CA SER A 338 1.84 7.48 -30.32
C SER A 338 2.94 7.31 -31.37
N LEU A 339 3.65 6.17 -31.37
CA LEU A 339 4.67 5.87 -32.39
C LEU A 339 4.05 5.72 -33.78
N ALA A 340 2.88 5.09 -33.88
CA ALA A 340 2.13 4.92 -35.13
C ALA A 340 1.72 6.23 -35.80
N SER A 341 1.68 7.34 -35.04
CA SER A 341 1.44 8.68 -35.59
C SER A 341 2.62 9.22 -36.39
N TYR A 342 3.83 8.70 -36.16
CA TYR A 342 5.06 9.10 -36.86
C TYR A 342 5.51 8.03 -37.86
N ILE A 343 5.43 6.76 -37.48
CA ILE A 343 5.78 5.60 -38.30
C ILE A 343 4.56 4.68 -38.34
N PRO A 344 3.65 4.84 -39.33
CA PRO A 344 2.50 3.96 -39.47
C PRO A 344 2.95 2.51 -39.66
N SER A 345 2.09 1.56 -39.30
CA SER A 345 2.33 0.14 -39.56
C SER A 345 2.61 -0.13 -41.04
N LEU A 346 3.35 -1.19 -41.36
CA LEU A 346 3.60 -1.58 -42.76
C LEU A 346 2.29 -1.84 -43.50
N ALA A 347 1.29 -2.38 -42.80
CA ALA A 347 -0.07 -2.53 -43.33
C ALA A 347 -0.68 -1.18 -43.74
N ARG A 348 -0.61 -0.17 -42.88
CA ARG A 348 -1.12 1.18 -43.16
C ARG A 348 -0.33 1.90 -44.25
N GLN A 349 0.99 1.72 -44.31
CA GLN A 349 1.82 2.27 -45.38
C GLN A 349 1.42 1.72 -46.75
N GLU A 350 1.09 0.43 -46.83
CA GLU A 350 0.59 -0.20 -48.05
C GLU A 350 -0.80 0.32 -48.43
N GLU A 351 -1.72 0.41 -47.45
CA GLU A 351 -3.05 0.98 -47.66
C GLU A 351 -2.97 2.42 -48.19
N ASN A 352 -2.16 3.28 -47.54
CA ASN A 352 -1.95 4.66 -47.97
C ASN A 352 -1.37 4.74 -49.38
N ARG A 353 -0.43 3.87 -49.72
CA ARG A 353 0.12 3.81 -51.09
C ARG A 353 -0.95 3.44 -52.11
N GLN A 354 -1.77 2.42 -51.83
CA GLN A 354 -2.85 2.02 -52.72
C GLN A 354 -3.85 3.16 -52.92
N LEU A 355 -4.24 3.86 -51.84
CA LEU A 355 -5.11 5.03 -51.90
C LEU A 355 -4.54 6.15 -52.79
N VAL A 356 -3.24 6.43 -52.71
CA VAL A 356 -2.59 7.43 -53.58
C VAL A 356 -2.54 6.96 -55.04
N VAL A 357 -2.19 5.70 -55.27
CA VAL A 357 -2.10 5.14 -56.63
C VAL A 357 -3.47 5.13 -57.31
N ASP A 358 -4.50 4.64 -56.62
CA ASP A 358 -5.83 4.44 -57.18
C ASP A 358 -6.66 5.73 -57.19
N GLY A 359 -6.52 6.57 -56.15
CA GLY A 359 -7.28 7.81 -56.01
C GLY A 359 -6.65 9.00 -56.72
N LEU A 360 -5.32 9.06 -56.84
CA LEU A 360 -4.62 10.23 -57.38
C LEU A 360 -3.89 9.90 -58.69
N TYR A 361 -3.00 8.91 -58.72
CA TYR A 361 -2.14 8.70 -59.90
C TYR A 361 -2.88 8.08 -61.09
N LYS A 362 -3.53 6.93 -60.94
CA LYS A 362 -4.24 6.24 -62.04
C LYS A 362 -5.27 7.14 -62.75
N PRO A 363 -6.19 7.83 -62.04
CA PRO A 363 -7.23 8.62 -62.71
C PRO A 363 -6.73 9.96 -63.26
N LEU A 364 -5.72 10.59 -62.64
CA LEU A 364 -5.38 11.99 -62.92
C LEU A 364 -4.05 12.17 -63.68
N LEU A 365 -3.09 11.26 -63.54
CA LEU A 365 -1.71 11.49 -64.02
C LEU A 365 -1.65 11.65 -65.55
N ALA A 366 -2.34 10.80 -66.31
CA ALA A 366 -2.35 10.86 -67.77
C ALA A 366 -2.90 12.21 -68.28
N LYS A 367 -4.01 12.67 -67.68
CA LYS A 367 -4.63 13.95 -68.00
C LYS A 367 -3.72 15.14 -67.67
N HIS A 368 -3.03 15.11 -66.52
CA HIS A 368 -2.10 16.18 -66.13
C HIS A 368 -0.86 16.22 -67.02
N ILE A 369 -0.31 15.06 -67.42
CA ILE A 369 0.82 14.99 -68.36
C ILE A 369 0.45 15.63 -69.70
N GLU A 370 -0.76 15.34 -70.20
CA GLU A 370 -1.26 15.92 -71.45
C GLU A 370 -1.48 17.43 -71.34
N GLN A 371 -2.11 17.90 -70.25
CA GLN A 371 -2.35 19.34 -70.01
C GLN A 371 -1.05 20.13 -69.87
N LEU A 372 -0.05 19.58 -69.17
CA LEU A 372 1.23 20.22 -68.93
C LEU A 372 2.22 20.04 -70.11
N ARG A 373 1.84 19.27 -71.13
CA ARG A 373 2.67 18.94 -72.31
C ARG A 373 4.08 18.47 -71.94
N LEU A 374 4.18 17.64 -70.90
CA LEU A 374 5.47 17.15 -70.42
C LEU A 374 6.10 16.21 -71.43
N LEU A 375 7.35 16.48 -71.81
CA LEU A 375 8.15 15.63 -72.71
C LEU A 375 8.56 14.31 -72.03
N PHE A 376 8.78 14.35 -70.72
CA PHE A 376 9.02 13.18 -69.89
C PHE A 376 7.69 12.65 -69.34
N ARG A 377 7.39 11.37 -69.54
CA ARG A 377 6.20 10.71 -68.99
C ARG A 377 6.58 9.96 -67.72
N PRO A 378 6.42 10.56 -66.52
CA PRO A 378 6.68 9.84 -65.28
C PRO A 378 5.76 8.62 -65.20
N SER A 379 6.33 7.46 -64.94
CA SER A 379 5.57 6.25 -64.64
C SER A 379 5.09 6.28 -63.19
N ILE A 380 3.99 5.59 -62.92
CA ILE A 380 3.55 5.35 -61.54
C ILE A 380 4.68 4.56 -60.84
N PRO A 381 5.15 5.00 -59.66
CA PRO A 381 6.21 4.30 -58.94
C PRO A 381 5.81 2.86 -58.63
N ASP A 382 6.46 1.88 -59.28
CA ASP A 382 6.11 0.46 -59.21
C ASP A 382 6.94 -0.31 -58.16
N LYS A 383 8.03 0.30 -57.66
CA LYS A 383 8.88 -0.32 -56.65
C LYS A 383 8.22 -0.28 -55.27
N LYS A 384 7.84 -1.44 -54.76
CA LYS A 384 7.63 -1.67 -53.32
C LYS A 384 8.94 -1.40 -52.58
N GLY A 385 9.11 -0.20 -52.05
CA GLY A 385 10.16 0.07 -51.05
C GLY A 385 9.97 -0.85 -49.84
N SER A 386 11.04 -1.05 -49.05
CA SER A 386 11.05 -1.92 -47.86
C SER A 386 10.14 -1.45 -46.71
N GLY A 387 9.43 -0.33 -46.87
CA GLY A 387 8.66 0.31 -45.81
C GLY A 387 9.54 1.03 -44.79
N LEU A 388 8.96 1.96 -44.04
CA LEU A 388 9.61 2.57 -42.88
C LEU A 388 9.37 1.68 -41.67
N THR A 389 10.44 1.26 -41.00
CA THR A 389 10.38 0.54 -39.73
C THR A 389 11.08 1.35 -38.64
N LEU A 390 10.80 1.02 -37.37
CA LEU A 390 11.43 1.66 -36.21
C LEU A 390 12.97 1.54 -36.19
N ASP A 391 13.53 0.54 -36.86
CA ASP A 391 14.99 0.29 -36.92
C ASP A 391 15.64 0.82 -38.21
N THR A 392 14.88 1.53 -39.05
CA THR A 392 15.39 2.09 -40.30
C THR A 392 16.32 3.28 -40.01
N LYS A 393 17.64 3.02 -39.97
CA LYS A 393 18.74 4.00 -39.73
C LYS A 393 18.93 5.08 -40.82
N SER A 394 17.97 5.23 -41.74
CA SER A 394 18.18 5.99 -42.98
C SER A 394 16.95 6.84 -43.29
N GLY A 395 16.56 7.69 -42.36
CA GLY A 395 15.45 8.63 -42.52
C GLY A 395 15.49 9.76 -41.49
N PRO A 396 14.59 10.77 -41.59
CA PRO A 396 14.45 11.87 -40.63
C PRO A 396 14.09 11.42 -39.19
N ILE A 397 14.07 10.11 -38.92
CA ILE A 397 13.67 9.47 -37.67
C ILE A 397 14.83 9.42 -36.67
N GLU A 398 16.09 9.31 -37.12
CA GLU A 398 17.27 9.41 -36.23
C GLU A 398 17.38 10.78 -35.55
N THR A 399 16.68 11.80 -36.07
CA THR A 399 16.69 13.16 -35.54
C THR A 399 15.71 13.36 -34.36
N PHE A 400 14.86 12.37 -34.05
CA PHE A 400 13.81 12.50 -33.05
C PHE A 400 14.06 11.63 -31.82
N ASP A 401 14.99 12.09 -30.98
CA ASP A 401 15.36 11.46 -29.70
C ASP A 401 14.13 11.20 -28.79
N PHE A 402 13.06 11.99 -28.92
CA PHE A 402 11.83 11.81 -28.15
C PHE A 402 11.03 10.54 -28.52
N LEU A 403 11.21 9.95 -29.71
CA LEU A 403 10.51 8.71 -30.08
C LEU A 403 10.99 7.51 -29.26
N SER A 404 12.23 7.57 -28.74
CA SER A 404 12.74 6.59 -27.78
C SER A 404 11.92 6.57 -26.49
N LEU A 405 11.33 7.69 -26.07
CA LEU A 405 10.49 7.78 -24.87
C LEU A 405 9.13 7.07 -25.03
N LEU A 406 8.70 6.80 -26.26
CA LEU A 406 7.46 6.10 -26.57
C LEU A 406 7.68 4.60 -26.85
N LYS A 407 8.94 4.17 -27.00
CA LYS A 407 9.35 2.77 -27.23
C LYS A 407 10.08 2.25 -25.98
N SER A 408 9.51 1.28 -25.28
CA SER A 408 10.21 0.61 -24.18
C SER A 408 10.92 -0.65 -24.70
N GLU A 409 12.07 -0.99 -24.10
CA GLU A 409 12.92 -2.10 -24.53
C GLU A 409 12.18 -3.45 -24.57
N THR A 410 12.62 -4.31 -25.49
CA THR A 410 12.17 -5.69 -25.61
C THR A 410 12.52 -6.46 -24.34
N THR A 411 11.56 -6.62 -23.45
CA THR A 411 11.69 -7.57 -22.34
C THR A 411 11.51 -8.99 -22.89
N GLY A 412 11.90 -10.01 -22.13
CA GLY A 412 11.68 -11.42 -22.53
C GLY A 412 10.20 -11.80 -22.82
N ALA A 413 9.26 -10.86 -22.67
CA ALA A 413 7.82 -10.97 -22.86
C ALA A 413 7.26 -10.11 -24.02
N GLY A 414 8.10 -9.62 -24.94
CA GLY A 414 7.68 -8.88 -26.15
C GLY A 414 8.11 -7.41 -26.20
N VAL A 415 7.52 -6.66 -27.14
CA VAL A 415 7.73 -5.22 -27.36
C VAL A 415 6.65 -4.42 -26.64
N VAL A 416 7.06 -3.35 -25.94
CA VAL A 416 6.15 -2.47 -25.18
C VAL A 416 6.19 -1.06 -25.74
N HIS A 417 5.03 -0.54 -26.16
CA HIS A 417 4.85 0.84 -26.61
C HIS A 417 4.03 1.65 -25.61
N VAL A 418 4.33 2.94 -25.50
CA VAL A 418 3.63 3.89 -24.63
C VAL A 418 2.88 4.91 -25.49
N VAL A 419 1.58 5.06 -25.24
CA VAL A 419 0.75 6.09 -25.87
C VAL A 419 0.41 7.15 -24.83
N THR A 420 0.99 8.33 -25.01
CA THR A 420 0.79 9.49 -24.13
C THR A 420 -0.53 10.18 -24.43
N LEU A 421 -1.10 10.83 -23.43
CA LEU A 421 -2.40 11.49 -23.52
C LEU A 421 -2.30 12.95 -23.08
N ASP A 422 -3.03 13.83 -23.75
CA ASP A 422 -3.01 15.27 -23.46
C ASP A 422 -4.43 15.79 -23.20
N GLY A 423 -4.56 16.67 -22.19
CA GLY A 423 -5.79 17.38 -21.87
C GLY A 423 -7.00 16.49 -21.53
N ILE A 424 -6.80 15.44 -20.73
CA ILE A 424 -7.88 14.57 -20.26
C ILE A 424 -8.80 15.35 -19.30
N THR A 425 -10.10 15.36 -19.59
CA THR A 425 -11.14 15.96 -18.73
C THR A 425 -11.97 14.91 -18.00
N ASP A 426 -12.10 13.69 -18.56
CA ASP A 426 -12.86 12.57 -18.00
C ASP A 426 -12.01 11.30 -18.09
N VAL A 427 -11.39 10.92 -16.97
CA VAL A 427 -10.44 9.81 -16.90
C VAL A 427 -11.13 8.46 -17.08
N GLU A 428 -12.33 8.29 -16.54
CA GLU A 428 -13.07 7.02 -16.60
C GLU A 428 -13.44 6.67 -18.04
N LYS A 429 -13.91 7.65 -18.83
CA LYS A 429 -14.21 7.43 -20.25
C LYS A 429 -12.97 7.06 -21.06
N VAL A 430 -11.82 7.62 -20.71
CA VAL A 430 -10.55 7.32 -21.38
C VAL A 430 -10.07 5.92 -21.00
N ALA A 431 -10.10 5.58 -19.71
CA ALA A 431 -9.77 4.25 -19.23
C ALA A 431 -10.64 3.16 -19.89
N GLY A 432 -11.93 3.45 -20.06
CA GLY A 432 -12.89 2.56 -20.72
C GLY A 432 -12.55 2.19 -22.18
N ILE A 433 -11.70 2.95 -22.86
CA ILE A 433 -11.27 2.63 -24.24
C ILE A 433 -10.46 1.33 -24.30
N ALA A 434 -9.63 1.09 -23.27
CA ALA A 434 -8.79 -0.10 -23.16
C ALA A 434 -9.60 -1.34 -22.78
N GLU A 435 -10.83 -1.18 -22.30
CA GLU A 435 -11.68 -2.33 -21.97
C GLU A 435 -11.99 -3.17 -23.23
N GLY A 436 -11.79 -4.48 -23.09
CA GLY A 436 -11.93 -5.42 -24.21
C GLY A 436 -10.87 -5.29 -25.30
N PHE A 437 -9.77 -4.56 -25.07
CA PHE A 437 -8.65 -4.46 -26.00
C PHE A 437 -7.40 -5.18 -25.47
N SER A 438 -7.15 -6.39 -25.96
CA SER A 438 -6.04 -7.22 -25.48
C SER A 438 -4.69 -6.59 -25.76
N GLY A 439 -3.76 -6.76 -24.82
CA GLY A 439 -2.43 -6.15 -24.88
C GLY A 439 -2.42 -4.64 -24.60
N VAL A 440 -3.56 -3.99 -24.32
CA VAL A 440 -3.61 -2.54 -24.02
C VAL A 440 -4.10 -2.31 -22.60
N LYS A 441 -3.30 -1.59 -21.82
CA LYS A 441 -3.62 -1.23 -20.43
C LYS A 441 -3.55 0.28 -20.25
N PHE A 442 -4.61 0.86 -19.69
CA PHE A 442 -4.57 2.22 -19.19
C PHE A 442 -3.81 2.25 -17.85
N VAL A 443 -2.89 3.20 -17.70
CA VAL A 443 -2.06 3.36 -16.50
C VAL A 443 -2.27 4.75 -15.92
N ASP A 444 -2.74 4.80 -14.68
CA ASP A 444 -2.82 6.01 -13.86
C ASP A 444 -2.16 5.73 -12.50
N PRO A 445 -0.83 5.93 -12.39
CA PRO A 445 -0.10 5.58 -11.18
C PRO A 445 -0.62 6.32 -9.95
N VAL A 446 -1.09 7.57 -10.12
CA VAL A 446 -1.59 8.37 -9.00
C VAL A 446 -2.86 7.74 -8.44
N HIS A 447 -3.81 7.38 -9.30
CA HIS A 447 -5.03 6.70 -8.88
C HIS A 447 -4.72 5.34 -8.25
N ASP A 448 -3.88 4.54 -8.91
CA ASP A 448 -3.50 3.21 -8.44
C ASP A 448 -2.87 3.25 -7.04
N TYR A 449 -1.95 4.19 -6.80
CA TYR A 449 -1.36 4.38 -5.47
C TYR A 449 -2.40 4.87 -4.46
N THR A 450 -3.28 5.81 -4.82
CA THR A 450 -4.35 6.30 -3.93
C THR A 450 -5.25 5.16 -3.46
N VAL A 451 -5.68 4.29 -4.37
CA VAL A 451 -6.47 3.09 -4.04
C VAL A 451 -5.67 2.11 -3.16
N LEU A 452 -4.38 1.91 -3.47
CA LEU A 452 -3.51 1.05 -2.68
C LEU A 452 -3.34 1.54 -1.24
N PHE A 453 -3.16 2.85 -1.03
CA PHE A 453 -3.09 3.44 0.31
C PHE A 453 -4.40 3.28 1.08
N GLY A 454 -5.56 3.40 0.42
CA GLY A 454 -6.86 3.10 1.02
C GLY A 454 -6.97 1.65 1.50
N LYS A 455 -6.52 0.68 0.69
CA LYS A 455 -6.43 -0.74 1.09
C LYS A 455 -5.47 -0.92 2.27
N TYR A 456 -4.35 -0.21 2.28
CA TYR A 456 -3.37 -0.29 3.37
C TYR A 456 -3.88 0.33 4.67
N ARG A 457 -4.66 1.42 4.62
CA ARG A 457 -5.33 1.96 5.81
C ARG A 457 -6.25 0.94 6.47
N ILE A 458 -7.07 0.25 5.68
CA ILE A 458 -7.96 -0.80 6.20
C ILE A 458 -7.13 -1.92 6.86
N ARG A 459 -6.06 -2.36 6.20
CA ARG A 459 -5.13 -3.35 6.78
C ARG A 459 -4.46 -2.85 8.06
N ALA A 460 -4.09 -1.57 8.15
CA ALA A 460 -3.50 -1.00 9.36
C ALA A 460 -4.51 -0.98 10.54
N VAL A 461 -5.78 -0.68 10.29
CA VAL A 461 -6.84 -0.80 11.31
C VAL A 461 -7.04 -2.26 11.74
N PHE A 462 -6.94 -3.21 10.81
CA PHE A 462 -6.97 -4.63 11.17
C PHE A 462 -5.75 -5.05 12.01
N LEU A 463 -4.55 -4.54 11.68
CA LEU A 463 -3.33 -4.76 12.47
C LEU A 463 -3.44 -4.17 13.87
N LEU A 464 -4.11 -3.03 14.06
CA LEU A 464 -4.42 -2.49 15.38
C LEU A 464 -5.25 -3.46 16.23
N ILE A 465 -6.28 -4.08 15.64
CA ILE A 465 -7.11 -5.09 16.31
C ILE A 465 -6.26 -6.32 16.66
N ILE A 466 -5.47 -6.81 15.70
CA ILE A 466 -4.54 -7.92 15.92
C ILE A 466 -3.59 -7.61 17.08
N SER A 467 -3.04 -6.41 17.12
CA SER A 467 -2.13 -5.95 18.18
C SER A 467 -2.80 -6.01 19.55
N ALA A 468 -4.03 -5.50 19.67
CA ALA A 468 -4.83 -5.61 20.89
C ALA A 468 -5.07 -7.08 21.29
N VAL A 469 -5.39 -7.94 20.31
CA VAL A 469 -5.63 -9.38 20.53
C VAL A 469 -4.37 -10.09 21.02
N PHE A 470 -3.18 -9.75 20.54
CA PHE A 470 -1.92 -10.34 21.00
C PHE A 470 -1.42 -9.75 22.34
N MET A 471 -1.68 -8.47 22.61
CA MET A 471 -1.35 -7.84 23.89
C MET A 471 -2.23 -8.38 25.04
N PHE A 472 -3.50 -8.71 24.78
CA PHE A 472 -4.43 -9.15 25.82
C PHE A 472 -3.96 -10.41 26.57
N PRO A 473 -3.56 -11.52 25.91
CA PRO A 473 -2.99 -12.70 26.57
C PRO A 473 -1.76 -12.38 27.40
N LEU A 474 -0.83 -11.55 26.92
CA LEU A 474 0.39 -11.20 27.66
C LEU A 474 0.04 -10.57 29.01
N VAL A 475 -0.93 -9.65 29.02
CA VAL A 475 -1.41 -9.01 30.24
C VAL A 475 -2.26 -9.97 31.09
N ALA A 476 -3.11 -10.78 30.46
CA ALA A 476 -3.98 -11.76 31.13
C ALA A 476 -3.24 -13.00 31.67
N MET A 477 -2.00 -13.26 31.24
CA MET A 477 -1.14 -14.27 31.84
C MET A 477 -0.53 -13.77 33.15
N ARG A 478 -0.23 -12.48 33.23
CA ARG A 478 0.36 -11.85 34.42
C ARG A 478 -0.67 -11.40 35.46
N TYR A 479 -1.87 -11.05 35.00
CA TYR A 479 -3.00 -10.61 35.82
C TYR A 479 -4.23 -11.48 35.55
N SER A 480 -5.33 -11.28 36.28
CA SER A 480 -6.58 -11.96 35.93
C SER A 480 -7.23 -11.33 34.69
N LEU A 481 -8.04 -12.10 33.93
CA LEU A 481 -8.83 -11.60 32.79
C LEU A 481 -9.56 -10.29 33.11
N LYS A 482 -10.12 -10.19 34.31
CA LYS A 482 -10.81 -9.00 34.82
C LYS A 482 -9.90 -7.77 34.87
N LYS A 483 -8.68 -7.93 35.38
CA LYS A 483 -7.68 -6.87 35.46
C LYS A 483 -7.12 -6.52 34.08
N ALA A 484 -6.91 -7.51 33.21
CA ALA A 484 -6.45 -7.29 31.85
C ALA A 484 -7.41 -6.38 31.06
N VAL A 485 -8.72 -6.60 31.15
CA VAL A 485 -9.73 -5.69 30.56
C VAL A 485 -9.59 -4.27 31.12
N GLY A 486 -9.40 -4.14 32.44
CA GLY A 486 -9.22 -2.83 33.08
C GLY A 486 -7.95 -2.09 32.65
N ILE A 487 -6.87 -2.82 32.39
CA ILE A 487 -5.58 -2.27 31.91
C ILE A 487 -5.70 -1.84 30.44
N MET A 488 -6.40 -2.60 29.61
CA MET A 488 -6.57 -2.27 28.19
C MET A 488 -7.60 -1.20 27.90
N ALA A 489 -8.57 -0.98 28.79
CA ALA A 489 -9.66 -0.03 28.54
C ALA A 489 -9.18 1.43 28.33
N PRO A 490 -8.29 2.02 29.16
CA PRO A 490 -7.78 3.38 28.93
C PRO A 490 -7.13 3.61 27.56
N PRO A 491 -6.14 2.81 27.11
CA PRO A 491 -5.51 3.04 25.81
C PRO A 491 -6.46 2.73 24.65
N LEU A 492 -7.37 1.76 24.78
CA LEU A 492 -8.40 1.53 23.76
C LEU A 492 -9.34 2.73 23.62
N LEU A 493 -9.76 3.34 24.73
CA LEU A 493 -10.56 4.57 24.68
C LEU A 493 -9.80 5.72 24.00
N ALA A 494 -8.50 5.88 24.30
CA ALA A 494 -7.66 6.87 23.64
C ALA A 494 -7.58 6.64 22.12
N VAL A 495 -7.29 5.41 21.69
CA VAL A 495 -7.23 5.01 20.28
C VAL A 495 -8.54 5.31 19.54
N VAL A 496 -9.66 5.07 20.19
CA VAL A 496 -11.01 5.29 19.63
C VAL A 496 -11.34 6.77 19.48
N MET A 497 -10.98 7.56 20.48
CA MET A 497 -11.32 8.99 20.51
C MET A 497 -10.39 9.83 19.64
N THR A 498 -9.17 9.35 19.40
CA THR A 498 -8.13 10.09 18.67
C THR A 498 -8.56 10.49 17.25
N PRO A 499 -9.07 9.59 16.39
CA PRO A 499 -9.51 9.98 15.04
C PRO A 499 -10.63 11.02 15.05
N ALA A 500 -11.57 10.91 16.00
CA ALA A 500 -12.65 11.89 16.14
C ALA A 500 -12.10 13.26 16.51
N LEU A 501 -11.20 13.35 17.49
CA LEU A 501 -10.60 14.63 17.90
C LEU A 501 -9.68 15.21 16.82
N CYS A 502 -8.94 14.39 16.07
CA CYS A 502 -8.17 14.84 14.91
C CYS A 502 -9.10 15.38 13.80
N GLY A 503 -10.23 14.72 13.55
CA GLY A 503 -11.25 15.19 12.61
C GLY A 503 -11.87 16.54 13.02
N LEU A 504 -12.05 16.79 14.33
CA LEU A 504 -12.50 18.09 14.83
C LEU A 504 -11.53 19.23 14.46
N LEU A 505 -10.23 18.93 14.43
CA LEU A 505 -9.17 19.86 14.05
C LEU A 505 -9.02 20.02 12.53
N GLY A 506 -9.83 19.30 11.73
CA GLY A 506 -9.86 19.39 10.28
C GLY A 506 -8.92 18.42 9.57
N ASN A 507 -8.27 17.50 10.29
CA ASN A 507 -7.38 16.52 9.69
C ASN A 507 -8.15 15.32 9.15
N ALA A 508 -7.80 14.89 7.94
CA ALA A 508 -8.32 13.67 7.35
C ALA A 508 -7.70 12.43 8.00
N PHE A 509 -8.42 11.31 8.00
CA PHE A 509 -7.90 10.03 8.47
C PHE A 509 -7.28 9.23 7.33
N THR A 510 -5.96 9.03 7.43
CA THR A 510 -5.12 8.43 6.39
C THR A 510 -4.53 7.10 6.86
N PHE A 511 -3.82 6.41 5.96
CA PHE A 511 -2.98 5.25 6.32
C PHE A 511 -2.02 5.54 7.48
N PHE A 512 -1.38 6.72 7.50
CA PHE A 512 -0.37 7.06 8.52
C PHE A 512 -0.99 7.23 9.90
N ASP A 513 -2.22 7.73 9.98
CA ASP A 513 -2.98 7.83 11.24
C ASP A 513 -3.32 6.44 11.78
N ALA A 514 -3.76 5.53 10.91
CA ALA A 514 -4.07 4.16 11.32
C ALA A 514 -2.85 3.42 11.90
N ILE A 515 -1.65 3.62 11.32
CA ILE A 515 -0.41 3.08 11.88
C ILE A 515 -0.07 3.72 13.23
N ALA A 516 -0.19 5.05 13.32
CA ALA A 516 0.09 5.77 14.57
C ALA A 516 -0.78 5.25 15.72
N LEU A 517 -2.06 4.90 15.46
CA LEU A 517 -2.94 4.30 16.47
C LEU A 517 -2.42 2.97 17.03
N VAL A 518 -1.71 2.16 16.25
CA VAL A 518 -1.08 0.92 16.74
C VAL A 518 -0.03 1.25 17.80
N LEU A 519 0.74 2.31 17.59
CA LEU A 519 1.75 2.76 18.56
C LEU A 519 1.13 3.48 19.76
N VAL A 520 0.04 4.25 19.56
CA VAL A 520 -0.73 4.84 20.66
C VAL A 520 -1.27 3.76 21.59
N LEU A 521 -1.77 2.64 21.04
CA LEU A 521 -2.20 1.50 21.83
C LEU A 521 -1.03 0.94 22.65
N ALA A 522 0.11 0.64 22.00
CA ALA A 522 1.30 0.12 22.65
C ALA A 522 1.81 1.01 23.81
N MET A 523 2.01 2.31 23.56
CA MET A 523 2.51 3.24 24.58
C MET A 523 1.49 3.49 25.69
N GLY A 524 0.19 3.53 25.35
CA GLY A 524 -0.86 3.68 26.36
C GLY A 524 -1.02 2.44 27.26
N MET A 525 -0.67 1.26 26.76
CA MET A 525 -0.56 0.05 27.57
C MET A 525 0.54 0.19 28.62
N ASP A 526 1.70 0.76 28.28
CA ASP A 526 2.81 0.98 29.22
C ASP A 526 2.34 1.82 30.41
N TYR A 527 1.68 2.96 30.15
CA TYR A 527 1.16 3.83 31.21
C TYR A 527 0.18 3.09 32.12
N SER A 528 -0.72 2.30 31.52
CA SER A 528 -1.73 1.53 32.25
C SER A 528 -1.10 0.43 33.11
N ILE A 529 -0.05 -0.24 32.61
CA ILE A 529 0.72 -1.25 33.33
C ILE A 529 1.49 -0.62 34.51
N PHE A 530 2.14 0.54 34.31
CA PHE A 530 2.84 1.25 35.37
C PHE A 530 1.89 1.64 36.53
N PHE A 531 0.70 2.17 36.21
CA PHE A 531 -0.31 2.46 37.24
C PHE A 531 -0.88 1.20 37.90
N MET A 532 -0.96 0.07 37.20
CA MET A 532 -1.45 -1.19 37.75
C MET A 532 -0.49 -1.80 38.79
N GLU A 533 0.82 -1.74 38.55
CA GLU A 533 1.87 -2.25 39.45
C GLU A 533 2.14 -1.32 40.65
N THR A 534 1.50 -0.14 40.67
CA THR A 534 1.75 0.89 41.68
C THR A 534 1.03 0.66 43.00
N THR A 535 1.75 0.80 44.11
CA THR A 535 1.19 0.77 45.47
C THR A 535 0.68 2.15 45.90
N GLN A 536 -0.18 2.20 46.93
CA GLN A 536 -0.74 3.46 47.44
C GLN A 536 0.34 4.47 47.88
N GLU A 537 1.44 3.99 48.46
CA GLU A 537 2.57 4.82 48.89
C GLU A 537 3.36 5.41 47.71
N LYS A 538 3.32 4.76 46.54
CA LYS A 538 4.12 5.13 45.36
C LYS A 538 3.35 5.92 44.30
N LYS A 539 2.03 6.06 44.45
CA LYS A 539 1.15 6.66 43.43
C LYS A 539 1.61 8.02 42.91
N GLU A 540 2.16 8.84 43.78
CA GLU A 540 2.65 10.18 43.43
C GLU A 540 3.93 10.10 42.59
N VAL A 541 4.81 9.15 42.91
CA VAL A 541 6.04 8.88 42.15
C VAL A 541 5.69 8.32 40.78
N THR A 542 4.79 7.33 40.70
CA THR A 542 4.37 6.78 39.40
C THR A 542 3.69 7.83 38.54
N MET A 543 2.79 8.66 39.10
CA MET A 543 2.19 9.76 38.36
C MET A 543 3.23 10.71 37.80
N PHE A 544 4.25 11.05 38.59
CA PHE A 544 5.34 11.88 38.13
C PHE A 544 6.12 11.21 36.98
N VAL A 545 6.56 9.97 37.16
CA VAL A 545 7.38 9.27 36.16
C VAL A 545 6.60 9.04 34.87
N VAL A 546 5.34 8.59 34.95
CA VAL A 546 4.47 8.43 33.78
C VAL A 546 4.21 9.77 33.08
N SER A 547 4.11 10.89 33.82
CA SER A 547 4.01 12.23 33.20
C SER A 547 5.30 12.59 32.45
N MET A 548 6.46 12.26 33.02
CA MET A 548 7.75 12.49 32.37
C MET A 548 7.88 11.67 31.09
N SER A 549 7.45 10.41 31.13
CA SER A 549 7.37 9.54 29.97
C SER A 549 6.44 10.11 28.90
N ALA A 550 5.20 10.44 29.25
CA ALA A 550 4.25 11.03 28.31
C ALA A 550 4.77 12.34 27.69
N ILE A 551 5.41 13.22 28.47
CA ILE A 551 6.03 14.45 27.95
C ILE A 551 7.19 14.10 27.00
N ALA A 552 8.05 13.14 27.33
CA ALA A 552 9.15 12.72 26.48
C ALA A 552 8.65 12.11 25.16
N THR A 553 7.62 11.24 25.22
CA THR A 553 6.96 10.68 24.03
C THR A 553 6.32 11.78 23.18
N ILE A 554 5.61 12.75 23.79
CA ILE A 554 5.03 13.90 23.09
C ILE A 554 6.11 14.79 22.47
N MET A 555 7.23 15.02 23.14
CA MET A 555 8.36 15.76 22.57
C MET A 555 9.01 15.00 21.41
N SER A 556 8.98 13.68 21.41
CA SER A 556 9.62 12.86 20.38
C SER A 556 8.72 12.64 19.16
N PHE A 557 7.46 12.26 19.36
CA PHE A 557 6.50 12.00 18.29
C PHE A 557 5.60 13.19 17.99
N GLY A 558 5.15 13.92 19.01
CA GLY A 558 4.24 15.04 18.83
C GLY A 558 4.87 16.21 18.08
N LEU A 559 6.19 16.42 18.19
CA LEU A 559 6.90 17.43 17.39
C LEU A 559 6.86 17.15 15.88
N LEU A 560 6.62 15.89 15.47
CA LEU A 560 6.44 15.54 14.05
C LEU A 560 5.19 16.19 13.44
N SER A 561 4.21 16.60 14.26
CA SER A 561 3.02 17.34 13.80
C SER A 561 3.33 18.71 13.17
N PHE A 562 4.54 19.23 13.39
CA PHE A 562 5.03 20.48 12.79
C PHE A 562 5.81 20.26 11.48
N SER A 563 5.94 19.02 11.00
CA SER A 563 6.60 18.73 9.72
C SER A 563 5.83 19.32 8.54
N GLY A 564 6.55 19.77 7.51
CA GLY A 564 5.97 20.19 6.24
C GLY A 564 5.57 19.01 5.34
N VAL A 565 5.90 17.78 5.73
CA VAL A 565 5.49 16.55 5.03
C VAL A 565 4.19 16.04 5.65
N LEU A 566 3.09 16.10 4.90
CA LEU A 566 1.74 15.80 5.41
C LEU A 566 1.64 14.42 6.08
N ALA A 567 2.28 13.39 5.50
CA ALA A 567 2.32 12.04 6.08
C ALA A 567 2.90 12.02 7.50
N VAL A 568 3.99 12.77 7.71
CA VAL A 568 4.70 12.87 9.01
C VAL A 568 3.89 13.72 9.98
N GLN A 569 3.30 14.81 9.48
CA GLN A 569 2.42 15.68 10.26
C GLN A 569 1.20 14.93 10.80
N ASN A 570 0.46 14.20 9.95
CA ASN A 570 -0.71 13.43 10.34
C ASN A 570 -0.36 12.38 11.39
N PHE A 571 0.71 11.61 11.13
CA PHE A 571 1.25 10.65 12.08
C PHE A 571 1.55 11.30 13.44
N GLY A 572 2.32 12.40 13.43
CA GLY A 572 2.72 13.12 14.64
C GLY A 572 1.54 13.69 15.41
N MET A 573 0.52 14.17 14.71
CA MET A 573 -0.70 14.71 15.31
C MET A 573 -1.53 13.61 15.99
N THR A 574 -1.70 12.48 15.32
CA THR A 574 -2.37 11.30 15.89
C THR A 574 -1.62 10.77 17.11
N MET A 575 -0.29 10.71 17.07
CA MET A 575 0.53 10.37 18.25
C MET A 575 0.36 11.38 19.39
N PHE A 576 0.39 12.69 19.10
CA PHE A 576 0.22 13.73 20.10
C PHE A 576 -1.10 13.60 20.85
N VAL A 577 -2.22 13.56 20.12
CA VAL A 577 -3.57 13.46 20.70
C VAL A 577 -3.75 12.12 21.42
N GLY A 578 -3.33 11.02 20.80
CA GLY A 578 -3.48 9.68 21.35
C GLY A 578 -2.68 9.44 22.62
N VAL A 579 -1.40 9.82 22.64
CA VAL A 579 -0.55 9.70 23.84
C VAL A 579 -1.08 10.58 24.97
N LEU A 580 -1.53 11.80 24.66
CA LEU A 580 -2.13 12.71 25.65
C LEU A 580 -3.40 12.10 26.28
N LEU A 581 -4.29 11.54 25.46
CA LEU A 581 -5.50 10.85 25.95
C LEU A 581 -5.15 9.61 26.78
N SER A 582 -4.23 8.77 26.30
CA SER A 582 -3.75 7.58 27.01
C SER A 582 -3.18 7.95 28.38
N PHE A 583 -2.38 9.02 28.46
CA PHE A 583 -1.85 9.55 29.72
C PHE A 583 -2.95 10.02 30.67
N ILE A 584 -3.94 10.79 30.18
CA ILE A 584 -5.05 11.30 31.00
C ILE A 584 -5.91 10.15 31.54
N PHE A 585 -6.12 9.10 30.75
CA PHE A 585 -6.93 7.94 31.14
C PHE A 585 -6.18 6.91 31.97
N ALA A 586 -4.84 6.83 31.91
CA ALA A 586 -4.08 5.77 32.57
C ALA A 586 -4.38 5.57 34.09
N PRO A 587 -4.59 6.61 34.92
CA PRO A 587 -4.93 6.42 36.33
C PRO A 587 -6.28 5.71 36.56
N PHE A 588 -7.16 5.67 35.55
CA PHE A 588 -8.47 5.03 35.62
C PHE A 588 -8.40 3.54 35.97
N VAL A 589 -7.32 2.85 35.55
CA VAL A 589 -7.08 1.41 35.81
C VAL A 589 -7.27 1.05 37.29
N ARG A 590 -6.86 1.95 38.20
CA ARG A 590 -6.91 1.71 39.65
C ARG A 590 -8.32 1.73 40.24
N THR A 591 -9.25 2.36 39.55
CA THR A 591 -10.65 2.50 39.96
C THR A 591 -11.59 1.53 39.26
N PHE A 592 -11.07 0.78 38.29
CA PHE A 592 -11.84 -0.12 37.47
C PHE A 592 -12.38 -1.29 38.30
N SER A 593 -13.66 -1.22 38.64
CA SER A 593 -14.41 -2.31 39.26
C SER A 593 -15.43 -2.83 38.25
N ILE A 594 -15.37 -4.13 37.93
CA ILE A 594 -16.31 -4.80 37.03
C ILE A 594 -17.66 -4.93 37.72
N LYS A 595 -18.39 -3.81 37.80
CA LYS A 595 -19.85 -3.80 37.95
C LYS A 595 -20.53 -3.31 36.67
N VAL A 596 -19.78 -2.70 35.75
CA VAL A 596 -20.26 -2.38 34.40
C VAL A 596 -20.20 -3.66 33.57
N GLY A 597 -21.35 -4.13 33.14
CA GLY A 597 -21.50 -5.40 32.45
C GLY A 597 -20.60 -5.48 31.21
N PHE A 598 -19.96 -6.63 31.04
CA PHE A 598 -19.20 -7.07 29.86
C PHE A 598 -19.85 -6.69 28.51
N LYS A 599 -21.17 -6.51 28.48
CA LYS A 599 -21.96 -6.03 27.34
C LYS A 599 -21.65 -4.59 26.89
N SER A 600 -21.28 -3.66 27.79
CA SER A 600 -21.06 -2.25 27.42
C SER A 600 -19.73 -2.03 26.68
N VAL A 601 -18.70 -2.81 27.02
CA VAL A 601 -17.40 -2.78 26.31
C VAL A 601 -17.55 -3.37 24.92
N ILE A 602 -18.35 -4.44 24.77
CA ILE A 602 -18.73 -5.00 23.47
C ILE A 602 -19.50 -3.97 22.65
N VAL A 603 -20.46 -3.26 23.24
CA VAL A 603 -21.24 -2.22 22.52
C VAL A 603 -20.36 -1.06 22.04
N VAL A 604 -19.36 -0.63 22.81
CA VAL A 604 -18.40 0.39 22.34
C VAL A 604 -17.55 -0.16 21.19
N PHE A 605 -17.06 -1.41 21.29
CA PHE A 605 -16.37 -2.10 20.20
C PHE A 605 -17.26 -2.31 18.96
N LEU A 606 -18.57 -2.52 19.15
CA LEU A 606 -19.58 -2.74 18.11
C LEU A 606 -19.97 -1.43 17.42
N VAL A 607 -20.09 -0.33 18.19
CA VAL A 607 -20.30 1.02 17.65
C VAL A 607 -19.11 1.45 16.81
N LEU A 608 -17.89 1.07 17.19
CA LEU A 608 -16.68 1.31 16.40
C LEU A 608 -16.62 0.49 15.12
N PHE A 609 -17.08 -0.76 15.17
CA PHE A 609 -17.31 -1.58 13.98
C PHE A 609 -18.28 -0.90 13.02
N LEU A 610 -19.37 -0.31 13.54
CA LEU A 610 -20.39 0.34 12.72
C LEU A 610 -19.97 1.70 12.15
N SER A 611 -19.17 2.49 12.89
CA SER A 611 -18.63 3.75 12.36
C SER A 611 -17.49 3.55 11.35
N GLY A 612 -16.73 2.46 11.47
CA GLY A 612 -15.69 2.06 10.50
C GLY A 612 -16.25 1.44 9.21
N CYS A 613 -17.52 1.03 9.20
CA CYS A 613 -18.22 0.49 8.03
C CYS A 613 -18.96 1.56 7.20
N THR A 614 -18.71 2.85 7.43
CA THR A 614 -19.04 3.88 6.42
C THR A 614 -17.97 3.87 5.33
N SER A 615 -17.75 2.71 4.72
CA SER A 615 -17.13 2.64 3.41
C SER A 615 -18.05 3.40 2.47
N GLN A 616 -17.50 4.36 1.75
CA GLN A 616 -18.09 4.78 0.49
C GLN A 616 -18.41 3.52 -0.29
N LYS A 617 -19.68 3.38 -0.64
CA LYS A 617 -20.26 2.23 -1.30
C LYS A 617 -19.63 2.13 -2.70
N SER A 618 -18.49 1.44 -2.81
CA SER A 618 -18.16 0.66 -4.00
C SER A 618 -18.88 -0.67 -3.79
N ASP A 619 -19.81 -1.00 -4.67
CA ASP A 619 -20.54 -2.26 -4.65
C ASP A 619 -19.57 -3.44 -4.90
N GLU A 620 -18.77 -3.82 -3.89
CA GLU A 620 -17.99 -5.06 -3.86
C GLU A 620 -18.75 -6.08 -3.02
N VAL A 621 -19.48 -6.95 -3.69
CA VAL A 621 -20.27 -8.00 -3.03
C VAL A 621 -19.40 -9.22 -2.79
N LEU A 622 -18.85 -9.33 -1.57
CA LEU A 622 -18.18 -10.54 -1.10
C LEU A 622 -19.25 -11.56 -0.67
N PHE A 623 -19.50 -12.59 -1.48
CA PHE A 623 -20.44 -13.65 -1.13
C PHE A 623 -19.72 -14.79 -0.38
N SER A 624 -20.27 -15.24 0.75
CA SER A 624 -19.84 -16.48 1.41
C SER A 624 -20.83 -17.61 1.09
N LEU A 625 -20.33 -18.77 0.69
CA LEU A 625 -21.13 -19.99 0.57
C LEU A 625 -21.28 -20.62 1.96
N GLN A 626 -22.00 -19.96 2.87
CA GLN A 626 -22.15 -20.49 4.23
C GLN A 626 -23.33 -21.45 4.38
N GLU A 627 -24.17 -21.67 3.36
CA GLU A 627 -25.36 -22.52 3.47
C GLU A 627 -25.58 -23.59 2.39
N SER A 628 -24.79 -23.68 1.32
CA SER A 628 -24.94 -24.79 0.37
C SER A 628 -23.62 -25.21 -0.29
N SER A 629 -22.93 -26.18 0.33
CA SER A 629 -21.82 -26.94 -0.27
C SER A 629 -22.28 -27.90 -1.39
N ILE A 630 -23.45 -27.67 -1.98
CA ILE A 630 -24.11 -28.53 -2.96
C ILE A 630 -24.31 -27.72 -4.23
N VAL A 631 -23.67 -28.14 -5.31
CA VAL A 631 -23.74 -27.51 -6.63
C VAL A 631 -24.57 -28.40 -7.54
N GLN A 632 -25.57 -27.86 -8.22
CA GLN A 632 -26.26 -28.63 -9.26
C GLN A 632 -25.31 -28.77 -10.45
N MET A 633 -25.17 -29.96 -11.02
CA MET A 633 -24.32 -30.22 -12.20
C MET A 633 -25.15 -30.58 -13.43
N ALA A 634 -26.32 -31.17 -13.20
CA ALA A 634 -27.34 -31.49 -14.20
C ALA A 634 -28.74 -31.43 -13.54
N PRO A 635 -29.86 -31.42 -14.30
CA PRO A 635 -31.22 -31.34 -13.76
C PRO A 635 -31.54 -32.32 -12.62
N GLU A 636 -30.86 -33.47 -12.55
CA GLU A 636 -31.04 -34.51 -11.52
C GLU A 636 -29.74 -34.93 -10.82
N LEU A 637 -28.65 -34.16 -10.98
CA LEU A 637 -27.36 -34.47 -10.36
C LEU A 637 -26.84 -33.26 -9.60
N PHE A 638 -26.58 -33.46 -8.31
CA PHE A 638 -25.93 -32.48 -7.46
C PHE A 638 -24.59 -33.04 -6.98
N LEU A 639 -23.60 -32.16 -6.86
CA LEU A 639 -22.28 -32.45 -6.33
C LEU A 639 -22.14 -31.74 -4.99
N ARG A 640 -22.02 -32.51 -3.91
CA ARG A 640 -21.55 -31.96 -2.63
C ARG A 640 -20.04 -31.82 -2.73
N LEU A 641 -19.54 -30.58 -2.64
CA LEU A 641 -18.12 -30.29 -2.82
C LEU A 641 -17.28 -31.12 -1.80
N PRO A 642 -16.36 -31.99 -2.28
CA PRO A 642 -15.45 -32.79 -1.43
C PRO A 642 -14.44 -31.90 -0.71
N SER A 643 -13.51 -32.46 0.07
CA SER A 643 -12.46 -31.62 0.66
C SER A 643 -11.46 -31.20 -0.41
N PHE A 644 -10.96 -29.96 -0.35
CA PHE A 644 -9.87 -29.56 -1.23
C PHE A 644 -8.59 -30.38 -0.97
N ARG A 645 -8.45 -30.96 0.23
CA ARG A 645 -7.35 -31.87 0.61
C ARG A 645 -7.41 -33.23 -0.06
N ASP A 646 -8.54 -33.58 -0.68
CA ASP A 646 -8.66 -34.80 -1.48
C ASP A 646 -7.86 -34.68 -2.80
N LEU A 647 -7.37 -33.48 -3.13
CA LEU A 647 -6.31 -33.27 -4.12
C LEU A 647 -4.97 -33.68 -3.48
N GLU A 648 -4.62 -34.96 -3.63
CA GLU A 648 -3.53 -35.63 -2.90
C GLU A 648 -2.12 -35.02 -3.06
N ARG A 649 -1.92 -34.04 -3.95
CA ARG A 649 -0.65 -33.32 -4.16
C ARG A 649 -0.86 -31.82 -4.32
N PRO A 650 0.12 -31.00 -3.91
CA PRO A 650 0.09 -29.57 -4.20
C PRO A 650 0.16 -29.33 -5.71
N VAL A 651 -0.56 -28.31 -6.16
CA VAL A 651 -0.69 -27.93 -7.57
C VAL A 651 -0.40 -26.44 -7.69
N ASP A 652 0.43 -26.06 -8.64
CA ASP A 652 0.62 -24.67 -9.05
C ASP A 652 0.60 -24.64 -10.58
N VAL A 653 -0.51 -24.22 -11.16
CA VAL A 653 -0.81 -24.40 -12.59
C VAL A 653 -1.46 -23.14 -13.16
N VAL A 654 -1.05 -22.77 -14.36
CA VAL A 654 -1.76 -21.79 -15.20
C VAL A 654 -2.59 -22.55 -16.24
N GLN A 655 -3.87 -22.23 -16.33
CA GLN A 655 -4.80 -22.81 -17.27
C GLN A 655 -5.34 -21.76 -18.24
N HIS A 656 -5.19 -21.98 -19.54
CA HIS A 656 -5.90 -21.24 -20.55
C HIS A 656 -7.23 -21.97 -20.86
N VAL A 657 -8.35 -21.33 -20.56
CA VAL A 657 -9.69 -21.91 -20.67
C VAL A 657 -10.50 -21.16 -21.72
N VAL A 658 -10.95 -21.89 -22.75
CA VAL A 658 -11.90 -21.39 -23.74
C VAL A 658 -13.24 -22.06 -23.48
N ALA A 659 -14.18 -21.31 -22.92
CA ALA A 659 -15.53 -21.75 -22.63
C ALA A 659 -16.47 -21.36 -23.78
N THR A 660 -17.25 -22.32 -24.28
CA THR A 660 -18.25 -22.11 -25.34
C THR A 660 -19.63 -22.45 -24.82
N TYR A 661 -20.53 -21.48 -24.80
CA TYR A 661 -21.93 -21.60 -24.38
C TYR A 661 -22.83 -21.22 -25.55
N GLY A 662 -23.43 -22.20 -26.23
CA GLY A 662 -24.15 -21.93 -27.49
C GLY A 662 -23.24 -21.22 -28.51
N ASP A 663 -23.64 -20.02 -28.93
CA ASP A 663 -22.88 -19.19 -29.89
C ASP A 663 -21.84 -18.25 -29.23
N GLN A 664 -21.74 -18.24 -27.90
CA GLN A 664 -20.82 -17.36 -27.17
C GLN A 664 -19.54 -18.09 -26.76
N THR A 665 -18.40 -17.51 -27.12
CA THR A 665 -17.08 -17.99 -26.68
C THR A 665 -16.46 -16.99 -25.72
N ILE A 666 -16.01 -17.48 -24.57
CA ILE A 666 -15.37 -16.68 -23.53
C ILE A 666 -14.04 -17.32 -23.18
N VAL A 667 -12.99 -16.52 -23.08
CA VAL A 667 -11.64 -16.98 -22.81
C VAL A 667 -11.18 -16.46 -21.45
N PHE A 668 -10.53 -17.30 -20.66
CA PHE A 668 -9.94 -16.95 -19.37
C PHE A 668 -8.57 -17.57 -19.19
N GLU A 669 -7.72 -16.92 -18.42
CA GLU A 669 -6.51 -17.48 -17.85
C GLU A 669 -6.72 -17.70 -16.35
N GLY A 670 -6.74 -18.96 -15.91
CA GLY A 670 -6.89 -19.36 -14.52
C GLY A 670 -5.55 -19.70 -13.88
N HIS A 671 -5.19 -19.03 -12.80
CA HIS A 671 -4.05 -19.40 -11.95
C HIS A 671 -4.59 -20.20 -10.77
N ILE A 672 -4.18 -21.45 -10.65
CA ILE A 672 -4.63 -22.37 -9.61
C ILE A 672 -3.44 -22.74 -8.74
N ASN A 673 -3.54 -22.39 -7.45
CA ASN A 673 -2.59 -22.78 -6.43
C ASN A 673 -3.31 -23.57 -5.34
N ALA A 674 -2.95 -24.84 -5.16
CA ALA A 674 -3.54 -25.73 -4.18
C ALA A 674 -2.43 -26.38 -3.34
N SER A 675 -2.62 -26.38 -2.03
CA SER A 675 -1.72 -27.01 -1.06
C SER A 675 -2.54 -27.67 0.07
N SER A 676 -1.87 -28.22 1.07
CA SER A 676 -2.53 -28.92 2.17
C SER A 676 -3.40 -28.02 3.08
N ASP A 677 -3.19 -26.70 3.02
CA ASP A 677 -3.83 -25.69 3.86
C ASP A 677 -4.85 -24.80 3.12
N HIS A 678 -4.76 -24.67 1.80
CA HIS A 678 -5.71 -23.88 1.00
C HIS A 678 -5.79 -24.31 -0.46
N PHE A 679 -6.86 -23.90 -1.13
CA PHE A 679 -7.03 -23.94 -2.58
C PHE A 679 -7.42 -22.53 -3.06
N MET A 680 -6.63 -21.97 -3.97
CA MET A 680 -6.85 -20.67 -4.57
C MET A 680 -6.96 -20.81 -6.09
N LEU A 681 -7.97 -20.17 -6.67
CA LEU A 681 -8.11 -19.97 -8.10
C LEU A 681 -8.30 -18.49 -8.37
N VAL A 682 -7.55 -17.94 -9.33
CA VAL A 682 -7.75 -16.59 -9.85
C VAL A 682 -7.89 -16.68 -11.38
N GLY A 683 -9.11 -16.48 -11.87
CA GLY A 683 -9.42 -16.35 -13.29
C GLY A 683 -9.30 -14.90 -13.74
N MET A 684 -8.52 -14.65 -14.78
CA MET A 684 -8.37 -13.36 -15.46
C MET A 684 -8.92 -13.46 -16.88
N ASP A 685 -9.46 -12.37 -17.41
CA ASP A 685 -9.74 -12.29 -18.84
C ASP A 685 -8.44 -12.13 -19.65
N PRO A 686 -8.48 -12.21 -20.99
CA PRO A 686 -7.30 -12.08 -21.84
C PRO A 686 -6.63 -10.70 -21.78
N ILE A 687 -7.19 -9.74 -21.03
CA ILE A 687 -6.65 -8.40 -20.87
C ILE A 687 -6.16 -8.14 -19.43
N GLY A 688 -6.08 -9.20 -18.61
CA GLY A 688 -5.51 -9.18 -17.27
C GLY A 688 -6.43 -8.61 -16.18
N ARG A 689 -7.72 -8.41 -16.47
CA ARG A 689 -8.70 -8.05 -15.43
C ARG A 689 -9.11 -9.31 -14.68
N LYS A 690 -9.11 -9.23 -13.34
CA LYS A 690 -9.60 -10.29 -12.47
C LYS A 690 -11.10 -10.53 -12.76
N ALA A 691 -11.41 -11.69 -13.31
CA ALA A 691 -12.77 -12.13 -13.60
C ALA A 691 -13.39 -12.77 -12.36
N ILE A 692 -12.71 -13.79 -11.83
CA ILE A 692 -13.22 -14.62 -10.74
C ILE A 692 -12.05 -14.93 -9.81
N SER A 693 -12.28 -14.93 -8.50
CA SER A 693 -11.40 -15.63 -7.57
C SER A 693 -12.17 -16.55 -6.65
N ILE A 694 -11.62 -17.72 -6.39
CA ILE A 694 -12.11 -18.69 -5.43
C ILE A 694 -10.99 -18.92 -4.42
N ASN A 695 -11.29 -18.79 -3.14
CA ASN A 695 -10.40 -19.11 -2.04
C ASN A 695 -11.11 -20.09 -1.11
N TRP A 696 -10.62 -21.32 -1.08
CA TRP A 696 -11.17 -22.42 -0.32
C TRP A 696 -10.19 -22.83 0.77
N THR A 697 -10.63 -22.69 2.03
CA THR A 697 -9.86 -23.05 3.23
C THR A 697 -10.73 -23.88 4.17
N ASP A 698 -10.17 -24.34 5.29
CA ASP A 698 -10.94 -25.00 6.36
C ASP A 698 -12.08 -24.11 6.92
N ALA A 699 -11.98 -22.78 6.75
CA ALA A 699 -13.01 -21.83 7.19
C ALA A 699 -14.22 -21.74 6.23
N GLY A 700 -14.11 -22.29 5.02
CA GLY A 700 -15.15 -22.25 3.99
C GLY A 700 -14.63 -21.86 2.61
N ILE A 701 -15.57 -21.74 1.67
CA ILE A 701 -15.32 -21.30 0.29
C ILE A 701 -15.76 -19.86 0.16
N PHE A 702 -14.80 -18.98 -0.13
CA PHE A 702 -15.02 -17.58 -0.42
C PHE A 702 -14.77 -17.35 -1.91
N TYR A 703 -15.65 -16.61 -2.57
CA TYR A 703 -15.41 -16.26 -3.95
C TYR A 703 -15.78 -14.81 -4.24
N GLU A 704 -15.24 -14.33 -5.34
CA GLU A 704 -15.53 -13.02 -5.91
C GLU A 704 -15.67 -13.22 -7.41
N ALA A 705 -16.73 -12.68 -8.01
CA ALA A 705 -16.88 -12.61 -9.46
C ALA A 705 -17.12 -11.15 -9.83
N ALA A 706 -16.41 -10.65 -10.83
CA ALA A 706 -16.55 -9.29 -11.27
C ALA A 706 -17.95 -9.10 -11.91
N PRO A 707 -18.58 -7.91 -11.78
CA PRO A 707 -19.96 -7.69 -12.26
C PRO A 707 -20.18 -7.93 -13.76
N TRP A 708 -19.10 -7.86 -14.54
CA TRP A 708 -19.12 -8.09 -15.99
C TRP A 708 -19.01 -9.58 -16.38
N VAL A 709 -18.73 -10.48 -15.42
CA VAL A 709 -18.71 -11.91 -15.69
C VAL A 709 -20.14 -12.39 -15.98
N PRO A 710 -20.37 -13.11 -17.09
CA PRO A 710 -21.70 -13.63 -17.40
C PRO A 710 -22.26 -14.48 -16.28
N SER A 711 -23.54 -14.29 -15.96
CA SER A 711 -24.24 -14.99 -14.86
C SER A 711 -24.25 -16.53 -14.97
N GLN A 712 -23.90 -17.05 -16.15
CA GLN A 712 -23.73 -18.48 -16.46
C GLN A 712 -22.42 -19.05 -15.89
N LEU A 713 -21.37 -18.23 -15.76
CA LEU A 713 -20.06 -18.61 -15.21
C LEU A 713 -20.04 -18.39 -13.70
N ARG A 714 -20.80 -19.24 -13.01
CA ARG A 714 -20.87 -19.22 -11.55
C ARG A 714 -19.63 -19.87 -10.94
N PRO A 715 -18.98 -19.24 -9.94
CA PRO A 715 -17.79 -19.80 -9.29
C PRO A 715 -18.00 -21.21 -8.72
N GLU A 716 -19.22 -21.51 -8.26
CA GLU A 716 -19.61 -22.83 -7.76
C GLU A 716 -19.54 -23.91 -8.86
N ASN A 717 -20.01 -23.57 -10.06
CA ASN A 717 -20.01 -24.48 -11.21
C ASN A 717 -18.58 -24.73 -11.69
N ILE A 718 -17.73 -23.69 -11.70
CA ILE A 718 -16.32 -23.81 -12.06
C ILE A 718 -15.60 -24.77 -11.11
N LEU A 719 -15.85 -24.63 -9.81
CA LEU A 719 -15.25 -25.52 -8.81
C LEU A 719 -15.72 -26.97 -9.00
N ALA A 720 -17.02 -27.16 -9.25
CA ALA A 720 -17.59 -28.48 -9.47
C ALA A 720 -17.07 -29.15 -10.76
N ASP A 721 -16.89 -28.37 -11.84
CA ASP A 721 -16.25 -28.83 -13.08
C ASP A 721 -14.79 -29.26 -12.83
N LEU A 722 -14.01 -28.46 -12.08
CA LEU A 722 -12.63 -28.80 -11.72
C LEU A 722 -12.54 -30.08 -10.88
N ILE A 723 -13.48 -30.28 -9.96
CA ILE A 723 -13.56 -31.50 -9.14
C ILE A 723 -13.79 -32.72 -10.04
N VAL A 724 -14.80 -32.68 -10.92
CA VAL A 724 -15.06 -33.81 -11.84
C VAL A 724 -13.86 -34.08 -12.76
N LEU A 725 -13.20 -33.03 -13.23
CA LEU A 725 -12.06 -33.12 -14.12
C LEU A 725 -10.80 -33.70 -13.47
N TYR A 726 -10.50 -33.35 -12.21
CA TYR A 726 -9.16 -33.55 -11.65
C TYR A 726 -9.11 -34.29 -10.31
N TRP A 727 -10.20 -34.38 -9.55
CA TRP A 727 -10.17 -35.12 -8.26
C TRP A 727 -10.09 -36.63 -8.48
N PRO A 728 -9.63 -37.39 -7.47
CA PRO A 728 -9.70 -38.84 -7.48
C PRO A 728 -11.14 -39.33 -7.65
N ILE A 729 -11.34 -40.35 -8.50
CA ILE A 729 -12.68 -40.89 -8.85
C ILE A 729 -13.47 -41.27 -7.59
N ALA A 730 -12.81 -41.89 -6.61
CA ALA A 730 -13.43 -42.31 -5.35
C ALA A 730 -13.93 -41.13 -4.50
N ALA A 731 -13.34 -39.94 -4.61
CA ALA A 731 -13.80 -38.73 -3.93
C ALA A 731 -14.98 -38.08 -4.66
N VAL A 732 -14.94 -38.07 -6.00
CA VAL A 732 -16.02 -37.54 -6.85
C VAL A 732 -17.28 -38.39 -6.73
N GLU A 733 -17.16 -39.72 -6.79
CA GLU A 733 -18.30 -40.64 -6.73
C GLU A 733 -19.07 -40.54 -5.40
N LYS A 734 -18.35 -40.39 -4.27
CA LYS A 734 -18.95 -40.15 -2.94
C LYS A 734 -19.65 -38.80 -2.80
N SER A 735 -19.37 -37.88 -3.72
CA SER A 735 -19.85 -36.50 -3.67
C SER A 735 -21.17 -36.31 -4.41
N PHE A 736 -21.63 -37.27 -5.23
CA PHE A 736 -22.87 -37.16 -6.00
C PHE A 736 -24.13 -37.38 -5.15
N ILE A 737 -25.17 -36.59 -5.42
CA ILE A 737 -26.48 -36.62 -4.76
C ILE A 737 -27.59 -36.38 -5.81
N PRO A 738 -28.54 -37.30 -6.04
CA PRO A 738 -28.48 -38.74 -5.73
C PRO A 738 -27.41 -39.46 -6.57
N SER A 739 -27.19 -40.75 -6.32
CA SER A 739 -26.10 -41.56 -6.90
C SER A 739 -25.94 -41.38 -8.41
N GLY A 740 -24.84 -40.75 -8.85
CA GLY A 740 -24.38 -40.73 -10.23
C GLY A 740 -23.21 -41.71 -10.41
N GLU A 741 -23.05 -42.25 -11.62
CA GLU A 741 -21.94 -43.14 -11.96
C GLU A 741 -20.88 -42.37 -12.75
N ILE A 742 -19.62 -42.43 -12.35
CA ILE A 742 -18.50 -41.86 -13.09
C ILE A 742 -17.62 -42.98 -13.65
N ILE A 743 -17.55 -43.06 -14.96
CA ILE A 743 -16.72 -44.03 -15.68
C ILE A 743 -15.48 -43.30 -16.19
N ALA A 744 -14.30 -43.82 -15.87
CA ALA A 744 -13.03 -43.27 -16.35
C ALA A 744 -12.25 -44.32 -17.15
N ASN A 745 -11.80 -43.94 -18.33
CA ASN A 745 -10.88 -44.68 -19.19
C ASN A 745 -9.55 -43.94 -19.26
N GLU A 746 -8.50 -44.54 -19.82
CA GLU A 746 -7.14 -43.96 -19.88
C GLU A 746 -7.07 -42.51 -20.39
N THR A 747 -8.02 -42.08 -21.24
CA THR A 747 -8.06 -40.75 -21.87
C THR A 747 -9.39 -40.02 -21.69
N SER A 748 -10.31 -40.50 -20.86
CA SER A 748 -11.62 -39.83 -20.69
C SER A 748 -12.28 -40.10 -19.34
N ARG A 749 -13.15 -39.17 -18.93
CA ARG A 749 -14.13 -39.35 -17.84
C ARG A 749 -15.52 -39.06 -18.36
N ALA A 750 -16.50 -39.86 -18.02
CA ALA A 750 -17.91 -39.62 -18.34
C ALA A 750 -18.77 -39.84 -17.11
N VAL A 751 -19.75 -38.96 -16.89
CA VAL A 751 -20.70 -39.05 -15.78
C VAL A 751 -22.07 -39.42 -16.33
N PHE A 752 -22.70 -40.41 -15.71
CA PHE A 752 -24.01 -40.94 -16.07
C PHE A 752 -25.01 -40.76 -14.93
N VAL A 753 -26.23 -40.40 -15.30
CA VAL A 753 -27.39 -40.31 -14.39
C VAL A 753 -28.52 -41.11 -15.01
N ASN A 754 -29.05 -42.10 -14.29
CA ASN A 754 -30.11 -42.99 -14.79
C ASN A 754 -29.78 -43.65 -16.16
N GLY A 755 -28.50 -44.00 -16.38
CA GLY A 755 -28.03 -44.60 -17.63
C GLY A 755 -27.85 -43.62 -18.81
N LYS A 756 -28.08 -42.33 -18.61
CA LYS A 756 -27.86 -41.27 -19.61
C LYS A 756 -26.60 -40.49 -19.28
N GLU A 757 -25.74 -40.30 -20.29
CA GLU A 757 -24.54 -39.48 -20.18
C GLU A 757 -24.90 -38.00 -20.03
N VAL A 758 -24.35 -37.35 -19.01
CA VAL A 758 -24.61 -35.94 -18.70
C VAL A 758 -23.37 -35.06 -18.84
N LEU A 759 -22.17 -35.61 -18.63
CA LEU A 759 -20.89 -34.90 -18.70
C LEU A 759 -19.84 -35.81 -19.34
N ARG A 760 -18.95 -35.23 -20.14
CA ARG A 760 -17.77 -35.91 -20.69
C ARG A 760 -16.54 -35.02 -20.61
N ALA A 761 -15.40 -35.60 -20.24
CA ALA A 761 -14.08 -35.02 -20.36
C ALA A 761 -13.19 -35.94 -21.20
N GLU A 762 -12.45 -35.38 -22.15
CA GLU A 762 -11.46 -36.08 -22.96
C GLU A 762 -10.08 -35.42 -22.79
N TYR A 763 -9.02 -36.22 -22.65
CA TYR A 763 -7.67 -35.74 -22.37
C TYR A 763 -6.71 -36.17 -23.47
N ALA A 764 -5.90 -35.24 -23.97
CA ALA A 764 -5.01 -35.48 -25.10
C ALA A 764 -3.79 -36.37 -24.75
N SER A 765 -3.38 -36.42 -23.48
CA SER A 765 -2.13 -37.06 -23.02
C SER A 765 -2.35 -38.07 -21.88
N GLY A 766 -3.52 -38.69 -21.83
CA GLY A 766 -3.94 -39.57 -20.73
C GLY A 766 -4.58 -38.79 -19.58
N LEU A 767 -5.24 -39.52 -18.66
CA LEU A 767 -5.88 -38.96 -17.46
C LEU A 767 -4.86 -38.17 -16.63
N PRO A 768 -5.03 -36.85 -16.48
CA PRO A 768 -4.17 -36.06 -15.61
C PRO A 768 -4.51 -36.38 -14.16
N ASN A 769 -3.58 -36.99 -13.44
CA ASN A 769 -3.62 -36.95 -11.99
C ASN A 769 -3.12 -35.56 -11.55
N ASN A 770 -3.94 -34.82 -10.79
CA ASN A 770 -3.57 -33.54 -10.16
C ASN A 770 -3.20 -32.40 -11.15
N MET A 771 -4.06 -32.12 -12.13
CA MET A 771 -3.93 -30.94 -13.03
C MET A 771 -2.56 -30.81 -13.74
N SER A 772 -1.88 -31.92 -14.05
CA SER A 772 -0.61 -31.90 -14.78
C SER A 772 -0.74 -31.22 -16.16
N SER A 773 0.38 -30.72 -16.70
CA SER A 773 0.42 -30.08 -18.02
C SER A 773 -0.23 -30.94 -19.11
N GLY A 774 -1.15 -30.37 -19.90
CA GLY A 774 -1.92 -31.10 -20.89
C GLY A 774 -3.15 -30.35 -21.40
N THR A 775 -3.85 -30.96 -22.36
CA THR A 775 -5.11 -30.41 -22.91
C THR A 775 -6.28 -31.31 -22.53
N ALA A 776 -7.35 -30.70 -22.02
CA ALA A 776 -8.62 -31.35 -21.74
C ALA A 776 -9.76 -30.68 -22.51
N LEU A 777 -10.67 -31.48 -23.04
CA LEU A 777 -11.94 -31.05 -23.61
C LEU A 777 -13.07 -31.55 -22.72
N TYR A 778 -13.72 -30.63 -22.01
CA TYR A 778 -14.87 -30.91 -21.15
C TYR A 778 -16.15 -30.48 -21.85
N THR A 779 -17.19 -31.30 -21.79
CA THR A 779 -18.51 -31.00 -22.34
C THR A 779 -19.57 -31.38 -21.33
N ASN A 780 -20.39 -30.40 -20.93
CA ASN A 780 -21.58 -30.64 -20.13
C ASN A 780 -22.79 -30.73 -21.07
N LEU A 781 -23.25 -31.96 -21.32
CA LEU A 781 -24.36 -32.27 -22.23
C LEU A 781 -25.70 -31.83 -21.66
N ALA A 782 -25.83 -31.75 -20.33
CA ALA A 782 -27.05 -31.35 -19.67
C ALA A 782 -27.32 -29.84 -19.79
N TRP A 783 -26.27 -29.03 -19.77
CA TRP A 783 -26.35 -27.57 -19.82
C TRP A 783 -25.82 -26.94 -21.12
N ASN A 784 -25.42 -27.78 -22.08
CA ASN A 784 -25.01 -27.41 -23.43
C ASN A 784 -23.85 -26.39 -23.47
N TYR A 785 -22.76 -26.68 -22.77
CA TYR A 785 -21.52 -25.92 -22.87
C TYR A 785 -20.30 -26.85 -22.92
N SER A 786 -19.22 -26.33 -23.50
CA SER A 786 -17.93 -27.02 -23.57
C SER A 786 -16.78 -26.12 -23.15
N LEU A 787 -15.80 -26.68 -22.45
CA LEU A 787 -14.57 -26.02 -22.05
C LEU A 787 -13.40 -26.71 -22.74
N ARG A 788 -12.57 -25.95 -23.45
CA ARG A 788 -11.23 -26.39 -23.88
C ARG A 788 -10.22 -25.81 -22.92
N ILE A 789 -9.51 -26.68 -22.21
CA ILE A 789 -8.59 -26.30 -21.12
C ILE A 789 -7.18 -26.72 -21.51
N GLN A 790 -6.24 -25.78 -21.54
CA GLN A 790 -4.81 -26.04 -21.69
C GLN A 790 -4.13 -25.71 -20.37
N SER A 791 -3.53 -26.70 -19.72
CA SER A 791 -2.86 -26.56 -18.42
C SER A 791 -1.34 -26.57 -18.59
N VAL A 792 -0.65 -25.71 -17.83
CA VAL A 792 0.81 -25.67 -17.71
C VAL A 792 1.18 -25.64 -16.22
N SER A 793 1.83 -26.71 -15.74
CA SER A 793 2.38 -26.77 -14.38
C SER A 793 3.55 -25.82 -14.22
N LEU A 794 3.51 -24.98 -13.19
CA LEU A 794 4.59 -24.09 -12.75
C LEU A 794 5.48 -24.75 -11.68
N ALA A 795 5.00 -25.81 -11.03
CA ALA A 795 5.80 -26.64 -10.15
C ALA A 795 6.77 -27.52 -10.98
N PRO A 796 8.06 -27.62 -10.60
CA PRO A 796 9.07 -28.40 -11.32
C PRO A 796 8.85 -29.91 -11.28
#